data_AF-A0A1G2YS71-F1
#
_entry.id   AF-A0A1G2YS71-F1
#
_cell.length_a   1.000
_cell.length_b   1.000
_cell.length_c   1.000
_cell.angle_alpha   90.00
_cell.angle_beta   90.00
_cell.angle_gamma   90.00
#
_symmetry.space_group_name_H-M   'P 1'
#
loop_
_entity.id
_entity.type
_entity.pdbx_description
1 polymer ?
#
loop_
_entity_poly.entity_id
_entity_poly.type
_entity_poly.pdbx_seq_one_letter_code
_entity_poly.pdbx_strand_id
1 'polypeptide(L)'
;MYMPVNKFRKSFSTNFRAASIIIAMTLFLAIPAVGKIAVEWDFSKGLHGWTGNGQVENLSFSSEGLLVKSTGEDPWIEGPTVDLPGDKIIRVKIRMRSNADAGAELFYGRIFRAGDSVPFTARTDGQWHDYSLVIRDKLGPGTRFRLDPCVGAGAVTVGWINIETISEIVVPLLEKPAEPKRTSERRASVKSGGLEFEHYGDTWGNYALKVNGMEMAAGYQSELLGMVFDEQPEWLNLKNANITFDNPSTSRASLKDSKGGTWVIRRSIKPADRQGTLFVEIELNSDKDRDIIHIPWLTTFPGLGTFGEHKDQGLFAGLEYLCDEPSSSEADIATPNHVRRVPDPVKITFPLMAIARGGNYIGLIWEPSEAVAATFDSPDRIYNSGAHVMALSGPGVGDRRFENAFSAQAPLRLRANEPLKVTMMIIGGKGKSVVPAVRHYVALKGLPDVQEFEGGFDAAVDLLAHGWLDSQINENGLFRHAVWGNNFPAGPAADAAMYMDWLANNTENESLRERLSNEKNRALSRIPSGQPFSSGVSHAHLPNTPLLFGRTFEFVQQRHSQALDLLTGFDSAGVKLYRPGDTDYSKTHFAKHASGLAGSDMAVILEAAALSADKELIEKALNLLDKQTVLYADTVPRGAQTWEVPLHTPDILASAHMVKAYALGYTISGRQEYLDQARYWAWTGVPFVYLQAPTQGRVGVYSTIAVLGATNWEAPLWLGRPVQWCGLVYCSALHLLSECDPDGPWDKIAKGITVTGLQMSWPRSDEQRQGLLPDFFDLRAQVAAGPAINPGTVQAHMAELYGKGKIYDVKKLPRRGWFIHAPSAISDIREDKDGVTLTADGWGGRQYYVLISGIETQPCEVLVSTDMSRSFRSAETQFHREQKILLITLEGKSEIQIK
;
A
#
# COMPACT_ATOMS: atom_id res chain seq x y z
N MET A 1 0.43 15.24 48.71
CA MET A 1 -0.79 15.18 49.53
C MET A 1 -1.87 14.55 48.68
N TYR A 2 -2.35 13.39 49.10
CA TYR A 2 -3.28 12.49 48.40
C TYR A 2 -4.72 13.04 48.38
N MET A 3 -5.40 13.00 47.22
CA MET A 3 -6.66 12.27 47.00
C MET A 3 -7.19 12.47 45.56
N PRO A 4 -7.99 11.52 45.02
CA PRO A 4 -7.99 11.17 43.60
C PRO A 4 -9.25 11.59 42.85
N VAL A 5 -9.11 11.85 41.54
CA VAL A 5 -10.21 12.07 40.62
C VAL A 5 -10.66 10.73 40.05
N ASN A 6 -11.77 10.24 40.58
CA ASN A 6 -12.53 9.13 40.03
C ASN A 6 -13.99 9.59 39.93
N LYS A 7 -14.46 9.88 38.71
CA LYS A 7 -15.87 9.85 38.24
C LYS A 7 -16.00 10.67 36.96
N PHE A 8 -16.09 9.96 35.83
CA PHE A 8 -17.03 10.15 34.71
C PHE A 8 -16.52 9.36 33.49
N ARG A 9 -16.55 8.04 33.63
CA ARG A 9 -16.46 7.08 32.52
C ARG A 9 -17.56 6.05 32.78
N LYS A 10 -18.78 6.34 32.30
CA LYS A 10 -19.90 5.39 32.23
C LYS A 10 -20.98 5.93 31.29
N SER A 11 -20.84 5.60 30.01
CA SER A 11 -21.92 5.10 29.14
C SER A 11 -21.26 4.74 27.80
N PHE A 12 -21.70 3.63 27.18
CA PHE A 12 -21.08 2.91 26.06
C PHE A 12 -19.97 1.92 26.43
N SER A 13 -20.31 0.92 27.25
CA SER A 13 -19.77 -0.45 27.14
C SER A 13 -20.43 -1.34 28.18
N THR A 14 -21.56 -1.94 27.83
CA THR A 14 -22.02 -3.26 28.34
C THR A 14 -23.36 -3.58 27.69
N ASN A 15 -23.36 -4.53 26.75
CA ASN A 15 -24.31 -5.63 26.64
C ASN A 15 -24.00 -6.42 25.36
N PHE A 16 -22.97 -7.26 25.40
CA PHE A 16 -22.81 -8.37 24.46
C PHE A 16 -21.97 -9.47 25.11
N ARG A 17 -22.54 -10.15 26.11
CA ARG A 17 -22.18 -11.53 26.47
C ARG A 17 -23.42 -12.24 27.01
N ALA A 18 -23.60 -13.47 26.53
CA ALA A 18 -24.67 -14.42 26.82
C ALA A 18 -26.00 -14.23 26.06
N ALA A 19 -26.02 -14.69 24.80
CA ALA A 19 -27.17 -15.39 24.23
C ALA A 19 -26.66 -16.47 23.27
N SER A 20 -26.68 -17.69 23.78
CA SER A 20 -26.84 -19.00 23.13
C SER A 20 -26.37 -19.18 21.68
N ILE A 21 -25.35 -20.02 21.57
CA ILE A 21 -25.05 -20.86 20.41
C ILE A 21 -26.33 -21.62 20.01
N ILE A 22 -27.00 -21.15 18.97
CA ILE A 22 -27.82 -21.99 18.10
C ILE A 22 -27.05 -22.02 16.79
N ILE A 23 -26.35 -23.13 16.56
CA ILE A 23 -25.81 -23.48 15.25
C ILE A 23 -27.03 -23.80 14.38
N ALA A 24 -27.59 -22.77 13.76
CA ALA A 24 -28.38 -22.96 12.56
C ALA A 24 -27.36 -23.20 11.44
N MET A 25 -27.12 -24.47 11.13
CA MET A 25 -26.52 -24.88 9.86
C MET A 25 -27.48 -24.48 8.74
N THR A 26 -27.46 -23.20 8.36
CA THR A 26 -28.02 -22.77 7.08
C THR A 26 -26.99 -23.18 6.05
N LEU A 27 -27.18 -24.35 5.44
CA LEU A 27 -26.58 -24.64 4.14
C LEU A 27 -27.07 -23.53 3.19
N PHE A 28 -26.26 -22.50 3.02
CA PHE A 28 -26.28 -21.74 1.77
C PHE A 28 -25.78 -22.71 0.71
N LEU A 29 -26.71 -23.45 0.10
CA LEU A 29 -26.50 -23.92 -1.26
C LEU A 29 -26.38 -22.65 -2.10
N ALA A 30 -25.15 -22.17 -2.25
CA ALA A 30 -24.81 -21.27 -3.33
C ALA A 30 -25.14 -22.04 -4.60
N ILE A 31 -26.28 -21.73 -5.21
CA ILE A 31 -26.49 -22.10 -6.61
C ILE A 31 -25.39 -21.33 -7.35
N PRO A 32 -24.39 -22.02 -7.95
CA PRO A 32 -23.36 -21.34 -8.72
C PRO A 32 -24.03 -20.61 -9.88
N ALA A 33 -23.37 -19.58 -10.39
CA ALA A 33 -23.79 -18.83 -11.57
C ALA A 33 -24.43 -19.73 -12.65
N VAL A 34 -25.45 -19.22 -13.35
CA VAL A 34 -25.94 -19.80 -14.61
C VAL A 34 -24.90 -19.52 -15.71
N GLY A 35 -23.68 -20.02 -15.53
CA GLY A 35 -22.77 -20.32 -16.63
C GLY A 35 -23.11 -21.75 -17.06
N LYS A 36 -23.53 -21.94 -18.30
CA LYS A 36 -23.77 -23.31 -18.78
C LYS A 36 -22.41 -23.99 -18.91
N ILE A 37 -22.21 -25.09 -18.18
CA ILE A 37 -21.02 -25.93 -18.34
C ILE A 37 -21.04 -26.44 -19.79
N ALA A 38 -20.09 -25.95 -20.58
CA ALA A 38 -19.89 -26.39 -21.96
C ALA A 38 -19.01 -27.65 -21.99
N VAL A 39 -18.03 -27.73 -21.09
CA VAL A 39 -17.09 -28.85 -20.97
C VAL A 39 -16.74 -29.07 -19.50
N GLU A 40 -16.64 -30.32 -19.09
CA GLU A 40 -16.17 -30.74 -17.78
C GLU A 40 -15.17 -31.88 -17.96
N TRP A 41 -14.01 -31.73 -17.31
CA TRP A 41 -13.01 -32.78 -17.19
C TRP A 41 -12.84 -33.13 -15.72
N ASP A 42 -13.44 -34.25 -15.30
CA ASP A 42 -13.28 -34.83 -13.95
C ASP A 42 -12.16 -35.87 -13.96
N PHE A 43 -10.96 -35.46 -13.55
CA PHE A 43 -9.77 -36.30 -13.67
C PHE A 43 -9.74 -37.46 -12.68
N SER A 44 -10.69 -37.56 -11.75
CA SER A 44 -10.87 -38.79 -10.96
C SER A 44 -11.32 -39.99 -11.82
N LYS A 45 -11.81 -39.70 -13.04
CA LYS A 45 -12.40 -40.68 -13.96
C LYS A 45 -11.56 -40.96 -15.22
N GLY A 46 -10.36 -40.38 -15.34
CA GLY A 46 -9.47 -40.63 -16.48
C GLY A 46 -8.66 -39.41 -16.91
N LEU A 47 -7.79 -39.59 -17.90
CA LEU A 47 -6.96 -38.50 -18.47
C LEU A 47 -7.76 -37.54 -19.36
N HIS A 48 -8.93 -37.95 -19.85
CA HIS A 48 -9.78 -37.15 -20.77
C HIS A 48 -9.04 -36.57 -22.00
N GLY A 49 -8.03 -37.29 -22.50
CA GLY A 49 -7.23 -36.86 -23.65
C GLY A 49 -6.20 -35.77 -23.33
N TRP A 50 -5.97 -35.45 -22.05
CA TRP A 50 -4.88 -34.55 -21.66
C TRP A 50 -3.52 -35.24 -21.74
N THR A 51 -2.52 -34.52 -22.24
CA THR A 51 -1.14 -34.98 -22.39
C THR A 51 -0.16 -33.97 -21.81
N GLY A 52 0.96 -34.45 -21.27
CA GLY A 52 2.04 -33.61 -20.75
C GLY A 52 3.19 -33.48 -21.74
N ASN A 53 3.97 -32.41 -21.62
CA ASN A 53 5.22 -32.25 -22.34
C ASN A 53 6.35 -33.12 -21.76
N GLY A 54 7.56 -32.98 -22.31
CA GLY A 54 8.75 -33.72 -21.84
C GLY A 54 9.23 -33.39 -20.42
N GLN A 55 8.67 -32.37 -19.77
CA GLN A 55 8.98 -31.94 -18.40
C GLN A 55 7.92 -32.42 -17.38
N VAL A 56 6.92 -33.16 -17.85
CA VAL A 56 5.91 -33.82 -17.00
C VAL A 56 6.21 -35.31 -16.93
N GLU A 57 6.70 -35.77 -15.78
CA GLU A 57 7.00 -37.17 -15.55
C GLU A 57 5.75 -37.93 -15.11
N ASN A 58 5.47 -39.07 -15.75
CA ASN A 58 4.43 -40.02 -15.34
C ASN A 58 3.02 -39.40 -15.17
N LEU A 59 2.59 -38.56 -16.13
CA LEU A 59 1.22 -38.04 -16.15
C LEU A 59 0.23 -39.21 -16.08
N SER A 60 -0.48 -39.28 -14.96
CA SER A 60 -1.37 -40.38 -14.62
C SER A 60 -2.57 -39.85 -13.85
N PHE A 61 -3.64 -40.63 -13.77
CA PHE A 61 -4.81 -40.26 -12.98
C PHE A 61 -5.02 -41.24 -11.84
N SER A 62 -5.65 -40.76 -10.77
CA SER A 62 -6.04 -41.54 -9.60
C SER A 62 -7.45 -41.14 -9.17
N SER A 63 -7.99 -41.75 -8.11
CA SER A 63 -9.24 -41.31 -7.50
C SER A 63 -9.21 -39.86 -7.00
N GLU A 64 -8.02 -39.29 -6.82
CA GLU A 64 -7.84 -37.91 -6.38
C GLU A 64 -7.74 -36.90 -7.55
N GLY A 65 -7.56 -37.37 -8.78
CA GLY A 65 -7.40 -36.52 -9.97
C GLY A 65 -6.16 -36.83 -10.81
N LEU A 66 -5.80 -35.89 -11.68
CA LEU A 66 -4.64 -35.93 -12.57
C LEU A 66 -3.38 -35.56 -11.79
N LEU A 67 -2.44 -36.49 -11.71
CA LEU A 67 -1.15 -36.32 -11.04
C LEU A 67 -0.13 -35.80 -12.05
N VAL A 68 0.34 -34.58 -11.81
CA VAL A 68 1.35 -33.90 -12.62
C VAL A 68 2.61 -33.76 -11.76
N LYS A 69 3.67 -34.48 -12.11
CA LYS A 69 4.98 -34.33 -11.47
C LYS A 69 5.88 -33.51 -12.39
N SER A 70 6.19 -32.29 -11.98
CA SER A 70 7.11 -31.41 -12.68
C SER A 70 8.55 -31.81 -12.39
N THR A 71 9.36 -32.00 -13.44
CA THR A 71 10.79 -32.38 -13.34
C THR A 71 11.77 -31.27 -13.74
N GLY A 72 11.31 -30.08 -14.12
CA GLY A 72 12.21 -29.04 -14.66
C GLY A 72 11.51 -27.73 -15.02
N GLU A 73 12.18 -26.91 -15.85
CA GLU A 73 11.70 -25.60 -16.33
C GLU A 73 10.58 -25.77 -17.38
N ASP A 74 9.41 -25.16 -17.14
CA ASP A 74 8.22 -25.12 -18.02
C ASP A 74 7.45 -26.45 -18.20
N PRO A 75 6.95 -27.10 -17.12
CA PRO A 75 6.02 -28.22 -17.23
C PRO A 75 4.64 -27.75 -17.70
N TRP A 76 4.07 -28.41 -18.70
CA TRP A 76 2.70 -28.10 -19.11
C TRP A 76 1.92 -29.34 -19.50
N ILE A 77 0.60 -29.26 -19.30
CA ILE A 77 -0.38 -30.24 -19.75
C ILE A 77 -1.36 -29.56 -20.71
N GLU A 78 -1.75 -30.24 -21.78
CA GLU A 78 -2.69 -29.71 -22.76
C GLU A 78 -3.85 -30.67 -22.98
N GLY A 79 -5.03 -30.09 -23.16
CA GLY A 79 -6.28 -30.82 -23.37
C GLY A 79 -6.64 -31.04 -24.84
N PRO A 80 -7.69 -31.85 -25.09
CA PRO A 80 -8.24 -32.06 -26.42
C PRO A 80 -8.93 -30.79 -26.95
N THR A 81 -9.25 -30.79 -28.23
CA THR A 81 -10.08 -29.73 -28.85
C THR A 81 -11.51 -29.77 -28.33
N VAL A 82 -12.08 -28.59 -28.09
CA VAL A 82 -13.48 -28.41 -27.67
C VAL A 82 -14.21 -27.43 -28.57
N ASP A 83 -15.52 -27.62 -28.68
CA ASP A 83 -16.40 -26.77 -29.46
C ASP A 83 -17.09 -25.73 -28.57
N LEU A 84 -16.56 -24.50 -28.60
CA LEU A 84 -17.10 -23.36 -27.89
C LEU A 84 -17.96 -22.50 -28.83
N PRO A 85 -18.95 -21.78 -28.30
CA PRO A 85 -20.00 -21.15 -29.12
C PRO A 85 -19.52 -19.93 -29.93
N GLY A 86 -18.37 -19.33 -29.62
CA GLY A 86 -17.81 -18.21 -30.38
C GLY A 86 -18.44 -16.84 -30.12
N ASP A 87 -19.52 -16.75 -29.33
CA ASP A 87 -20.20 -15.49 -28.99
C ASP A 87 -20.27 -15.22 -27.47
N LYS A 88 -19.96 -16.21 -26.63
CA LYS A 88 -20.01 -16.14 -25.15
C LYS A 88 -18.66 -15.77 -24.53
N ILE A 89 -18.72 -15.25 -23.31
CA ILE A 89 -17.54 -15.14 -22.43
C ILE A 89 -17.25 -16.51 -21.84
N ILE A 90 -15.98 -16.87 -21.70
CA ILE A 90 -15.56 -18.15 -21.13
C ILE A 90 -15.04 -17.94 -19.72
N ARG A 91 -15.51 -18.75 -18.79
CA ARG A 91 -14.92 -18.87 -17.45
C ARG A 91 -14.39 -20.29 -17.27
N VAL A 92 -13.11 -20.38 -16.96
CA VAL A 92 -12.40 -21.63 -16.70
C VAL A 92 -12.25 -21.76 -15.20
N LYS A 93 -12.88 -22.76 -14.61
CA LYS A 93 -12.69 -23.11 -13.21
C LYS A 93 -11.75 -24.31 -13.12
N ILE A 94 -10.80 -24.24 -12.19
CA ILE A 94 -9.78 -25.28 -12.00
C ILE A 94 -9.78 -25.63 -10.52
N ARG A 95 -9.91 -26.91 -10.18
CA ARG A 95 -9.62 -27.38 -8.83
C ARG A 95 -8.28 -28.09 -8.81
N MET A 96 -7.33 -27.54 -8.07
CA MET A 96 -6.02 -28.16 -7.94
C MET A 96 -5.43 -27.98 -6.54
N ARG A 97 -4.49 -28.84 -6.19
CA ARG A 97 -3.57 -28.67 -5.05
C ARG A 97 -2.15 -28.76 -5.57
N SER A 98 -1.25 -27.97 -5.00
CA SER A 98 0.16 -27.94 -5.40
C SER A 98 1.06 -27.88 -4.17
N ASN A 99 2.26 -28.45 -4.29
CA ASN A 99 3.40 -28.15 -3.42
C ASN A 99 4.63 -27.67 -4.21
N ALA A 100 4.46 -27.37 -5.50
CA ALA A 100 5.47 -26.75 -6.34
C ALA A 100 5.49 -25.21 -6.12
N ASP A 101 6.15 -24.45 -6.99
CA ASP A 101 6.12 -22.99 -6.92
C ASP A 101 4.72 -22.42 -7.29
N ALA A 102 4.52 -21.14 -7.00
CA ALA A 102 3.21 -20.52 -7.09
C ALA A 102 2.85 -20.00 -8.50
N GLY A 103 3.76 -19.98 -9.47
CA GLY A 103 3.51 -19.37 -10.77
C GLY A 103 2.75 -20.31 -11.70
N ALA A 104 1.49 -20.00 -12.00
CA ALA A 104 0.67 -20.82 -12.91
C ALA A 104 0.10 -19.98 -14.06
N GLU A 105 -0.16 -20.63 -15.19
CA GLU A 105 -0.71 -19.95 -16.38
C GLU A 105 -1.65 -20.88 -17.15
N LEU A 106 -2.74 -20.31 -17.66
CA LEU A 106 -3.67 -21.02 -18.55
C LEU A 106 -3.62 -20.41 -19.95
N PHE A 107 -3.10 -21.16 -20.92
CA PHE A 107 -3.14 -20.83 -22.33
C PHE A 107 -4.42 -21.34 -22.99
N TYR A 108 -4.90 -20.61 -23.99
CA TYR A 108 -6.11 -20.95 -24.73
C TYR A 108 -5.97 -20.68 -26.23
N GLY A 109 -6.86 -21.29 -27.03
CA GLY A 109 -6.99 -21.03 -28.46
C GLY A 109 -6.79 -22.27 -29.33
N ARG A 110 -6.88 -22.10 -30.65
CA ARG A 110 -6.63 -23.20 -31.61
C ARG A 110 -5.15 -23.58 -31.69
N ILE A 111 -4.31 -22.58 -31.48
CA ILE A 111 -2.85 -22.66 -31.43
C ILE A 111 -2.45 -21.76 -30.26
N PHE A 112 -1.59 -22.23 -29.36
CA PHE A 112 -1.12 -21.43 -28.23
C PHE A 112 -0.11 -20.39 -28.70
N ARG A 113 -0.31 -19.13 -28.29
CA ARG A 113 0.55 -18.00 -28.63
C ARG A 113 0.86 -17.22 -27.36
N ALA A 114 2.01 -16.54 -27.35
CA ALA A 114 2.33 -15.59 -26.30
C ALA A 114 1.25 -14.49 -26.27
N GLY A 115 0.61 -14.30 -25.12
CA GLY A 115 -0.48 -13.34 -24.93
C GLY A 115 -1.90 -13.94 -24.94
N ASP A 116 -2.08 -15.16 -25.47
CA ASP A 116 -3.36 -15.88 -25.42
C ASP A 116 -3.43 -16.74 -24.15
N SER A 117 -3.27 -16.09 -22.99
CA SER A 117 -3.13 -16.75 -21.70
C SER A 117 -3.66 -15.92 -20.53
N VAL A 118 -3.96 -16.61 -19.43
CA VAL A 118 -4.34 -16.00 -18.15
C VAL A 118 -3.36 -16.48 -17.07
N PRO A 119 -2.39 -15.65 -16.63
CA PRO A 119 -1.52 -15.99 -15.52
C PRO A 119 -2.30 -15.90 -14.18
N PHE A 120 -1.96 -16.77 -13.24
CA PHE A 120 -2.53 -16.77 -11.89
C PHE A 120 -1.56 -17.37 -10.85
N THR A 121 -1.75 -17.01 -9.59
CA THR A 121 -0.94 -17.57 -8.49
C THR A 121 -1.59 -18.82 -7.91
N ALA A 122 -0.95 -19.97 -8.07
CA ALA A 122 -1.32 -21.21 -7.39
C ALA A 122 -1.04 -21.11 -5.88
N ARG A 123 -1.88 -21.74 -5.07
CA ARG A 123 -1.68 -21.90 -3.63
C ARG A 123 -0.95 -23.22 -3.43
N THR A 124 0.21 -23.14 -2.77
CA THR A 124 1.19 -24.22 -2.73
C THR A 124 1.28 -24.87 -1.35
N ASP A 125 0.15 -24.88 -0.63
CA ASP A 125 -0.01 -25.41 0.74
C ASP A 125 -0.39 -26.90 0.77
N GLY A 126 -0.40 -27.57 -0.39
CA GLY A 126 -0.83 -28.95 -0.53
C GLY A 126 -2.34 -29.18 -0.33
N GLN A 127 -3.14 -28.13 -0.14
CA GLN A 127 -4.60 -28.22 0.02
C GLN A 127 -5.32 -27.98 -1.30
N TRP A 128 -6.57 -28.44 -1.37
CA TRP A 128 -7.43 -28.22 -2.53
C TRP A 128 -7.93 -26.78 -2.59
N HIS A 129 -7.70 -26.13 -3.73
CA HIS A 129 -8.21 -24.80 -4.01
C HIS A 129 -8.89 -24.75 -5.37
N ASP A 130 -9.88 -23.87 -5.47
CA ASP A 130 -10.62 -23.63 -6.70
C ASP A 130 -10.21 -22.25 -7.26
N TYR A 131 -9.82 -22.22 -8.52
CA TYR A 131 -9.43 -21.04 -9.28
C TYR A 131 -10.49 -20.73 -10.32
N SER A 132 -10.75 -19.45 -10.59
CA SER A 132 -11.72 -19.01 -11.59
C SER A 132 -11.09 -17.97 -12.51
N LEU A 133 -10.79 -18.37 -13.74
CA LEU A 133 -10.12 -17.57 -14.76
C LEU A 133 -11.15 -17.15 -15.81
N VAL A 134 -11.08 -15.90 -16.27
CA VAL A 134 -12.06 -15.34 -17.21
C VAL A 134 -11.37 -14.96 -18.50
N ILE A 135 -11.84 -15.53 -19.61
CA ILE A 135 -11.35 -15.24 -20.96
C ILE A 135 -12.45 -14.48 -21.69
N ARG A 136 -12.15 -13.23 -22.05
CA ARG A 136 -13.08 -12.35 -22.76
C ARG A 136 -13.02 -12.53 -24.27
N ASP A 137 -11.95 -13.13 -24.78
CA ASP A 137 -11.82 -13.47 -26.18
C ASP A 137 -12.95 -14.42 -26.59
N LYS A 138 -13.47 -14.18 -27.78
CA LYS A 138 -14.60 -14.94 -28.33
C LYS A 138 -14.07 -16.28 -28.88
N LEU A 139 -13.98 -17.27 -27.99
CA LEU A 139 -13.45 -18.60 -28.31
C LEU A 139 -14.51 -19.44 -29.04
N GLY A 140 -14.16 -19.93 -30.23
CA GLY A 140 -15.04 -20.70 -31.11
C GLY A 140 -14.69 -22.19 -31.20
N PRO A 141 -15.25 -22.90 -32.20
CA PRO A 141 -14.96 -24.31 -32.44
C PRO A 141 -13.47 -24.60 -32.64
N GLY A 142 -13.03 -25.76 -32.14
CA GLY A 142 -11.63 -26.22 -32.19
C GLY A 142 -10.69 -25.57 -31.18
N THR A 143 -11.22 -24.92 -30.14
CA THR A 143 -10.40 -24.32 -29.07
C THR A 143 -9.74 -25.41 -28.23
N ARG A 144 -8.51 -25.17 -27.76
CA ARG A 144 -7.80 -26.02 -26.80
C ARG A 144 -7.42 -25.20 -25.58
N PHE A 145 -7.11 -25.91 -24.49
CA PHE A 145 -6.59 -25.33 -23.26
C PHE A 145 -5.29 -26.02 -22.89
N ARG A 146 -4.30 -25.24 -22.44
CA ARG A 146 -3.04 -25.71 -21.88
C ARG A 146 -2.89 -25.09 -20.50
N LEU A 147 -2.64 -25.92 -19.49
CA LEU A 147 -2.37 -25.51 -18.13
C LEU A 147 -0.88 -25.72 -17.85
N ASP A 148 -0.25 -24.66 -17.38
CA ASP A 148 1.13 -24.61 -16.93
C ASP A 148 1.03 -24.48 -15.41
N PRO A 149 0.97 -25.60 -14.68
CA PRO A 149 0.41 -25.58 -13.33
C PRO A 149 1.34 -24.94 -12.31
N CYS A 150 2.65 -24.93 -12.55
CA CYS A 150 3.75 -24.34 -11.75
C CYS A 150 5.00 -24.20 -12.66
N VAL A 151 5.95 -23.27 -12.43
CA VAL A 151 7.14 -23.10 -13.30
C VAL A 151 8.39 -23.91 -12.90
N GLY A 152 8.34 -24.60 -11.76
CA GLY A 152 9.44 -25.32 -11.14
C GLY A 152 9.06 -26.73 -10.66
N ALA A 153 10.02 -27.43 -10.05
CA ALA A 153 9.86 -28.82 -9.65
C ALA A 153 8.87 -28.98 -8.48
N GLY A 154 8.04 -30.02 -8.56
CA GLY A 154 7.10 -30.39 -7.50
C GLY A 154 5.92 -31.20 -8.02
N ALA A 155 4.91 -31.40 -7.17
CA ALA A 155 3.72 -32.19 -7.48
C ALA A 155 2.47 -31.31 -7.50
N VAL A 156 1.70 -31.44 -8.57
CA VAL A 156 0.39 -30.82 -8.73
C VAL A 156 -0.63 -31.94 -8.93
N THR A 157 -1.75 -31.88 -8.21
CA THR A 157 -2.92 -32.71 -8.49
C THR A 157 -4.05 -31.84 -8.98
N VAL A 158 -4.55 -32.10 -10.19
CA VAL A 158 -5.73 -31.41 -10.75
C VAL A 158 -6.94 -32.33 -10.59
N GLY A 159 -7.92 -31.90 -9.81
CA GLY A 159 -9.15 -32.67 -9.57
C GLY A 159 -10.08 -32.56 -10.77
N TRP A 160 -10.37 -31.33 -11.20
CA TRP A 160 -11.21 -31.07 -12.36
C TRP A 160 -10.90 -29.72 -13.02
N ILE A 161 -11.30 -29.61 -14.30
CA ILE A 161 -11.35 -28.35 -15.05
C ILE A 161 -12.73 -28.22 -15.68
N ASN A 162 -13.42 -27.10 -15.40
CA ASN A 162 -14.76 -26.80 -15.90
C ASN A 162 -14.74 -25.55 -16.78
N ILE A 163 -15.34 -25.64 -17.96
CA ILE A 163 -15.51 -24.54 -18.90
C ILE A 163 -16.97 -24.09 -18.88
N GLU A 164 -17.21 -22.92 -18.31
CA GLU A 164 -18.52 -22.28 -18.26
C GLU A 164 -18.63 -21.23 -19.38
N THR A 165 -19.72 -21.29 -20.15
CA THR A 165 -20.10 -20.21 -21.08
C THR A 165 -21.04 -19.23 -20.39
N ILE A 166 -20.73 -17.94 -20.49
CA ILE A 166 -21.46 -16.85 -19.85
C ILE A 166 -22.01 -15.92 -20.92
N SER A 167 -23.32 -15.68 -20.87
CA SER A 167 -23.98 -14.72 -21.75
C SER A 167 -23.58 -13.30 -21.40
N GLU A 168 -23.38 -12.49 -22.44
CA GLU A 168 -23.12 -11.07 -22.29
C GLU A 168 -24.41 -10.34 -21.88
N ILE A 169 -24.32 -9.51 -20.85
CA ILE A 169 -25.47 -8.73 -20.38
C ILE A 169 -25.50 -7.42 -21.17
N VAL A 170 -26.55 -7.24 -21.95
CA VAL A 170 -26.79 -5.99 -22.67
C VAL A 170 -27.30 -4.95 -21.68
N VAL A 171 -26.47 -3.94 -21.39
CA VAL A 171 -26.83 -2.76 -20.60
C VAL A 171 -27.45 -1.73 -21.56
N PRO A 172 -28.61 -1.12 -21.24
CA PRO A 172 -29.17 -0.06 -22.06
C PRO A 172 -28.22 1.15 -22.08
N LEU A 173 -28.35 1.98 -23.11
CA LEU A 173 -27.59 3.23 -23.19
C LEU A 173 -27.86 4.08 -21.95
N LEU A 174 -26.79 4.42 -21.23
CA LEU A 174 -26.87 5.24 -20.03
C LEU A 174 -27.23 6.68 -20.42
N GLU A 175 -28.22 7.25 -19.74
CA GLU A 175 -28.62 8.63 -19.98
C GLU A 175 -27.57 9.59 -19.43
N LYS A 176 -27.19 10.60 -20.21
CA LYS A 176 -26.30 11.65 -19.75
C LYS A 176 -26.93 12.39 -18.55
N PRO A 177 -26.22 12.58 -17.43
CA PRO A 177 -26.76 13.31 -16.29
C PRO A 177 -27.01 14.79 -16.65
N ALA A 178 -28.00 15.37 -16.00
CA ALA A 178 -28.35 16.77 -16.15
C ALA A 178 -28.15 17.52 -14.83
N GLU A 179 -27.88 18.82 -14.91
CA GLU A 179 -27.82 19.68 -13.74
C GLU A 179 -29.08 19.57 -12.87
N PRO A 180 -28.95 19.64 -11.53
CA PRO A 180 -30.11 19.56 -10.65
C PRO A 180 -31.15 20.64 -10.96
N LYS A 181 -32.41 20.23 -11.16
CA LYS A 181 -33.52 21.15 -11.42
C LYS A 181 -33.96 21.79 -10.12
N ARG A 182 -33.64 23.08 -9.93
CA ARG A 182 -33.89 23.86 -8.70
C ARG A 182 -35.28 24.52 -8.64
N THR A 183 -36.22 24.08 -9.47
CA THR A 183 -37.54 24.71 -9.65
C THR A 183 -38.62 24.19 -8.72
N SER A 184 -38.34 23.17 -7.90
CA SER A 184 -39.33 22.60 -6.99
C SER A 184 -39.45 23.38 -5.68
N GLU A 185 -40.68 23.58 -5.23
CA GLU A 185 -40.98 24.14 -3.91
C GLU A 185 -40.62 23.18 -2.76
N ARG A 186 -40.54 21.86 -3.03
CA ARG A 186 -40.09 20.85 -2.07
C ARG A 186 -38.57 20.79 -2.08
N ARG A 187 -37.94 21.45 -1.11
CA ARG A 187 -36.49 21.42 -0.90
C ARG A 187 -36.17 20.87 0.47
N ALA A 188 -35.20 19.97 0.53
CA ALA A 188 -34.61 19.52 1.78
C ALA A 188 -33.11 19.80 1.77
N SER A 189 -32.58 20.19 2.93
CA SER A 189 -31.15 20.43 3.12
C SER A 189 -30.67 19.71 4.39
N VAL A 190 -29.53 19.04 4.29
CA VAL A 190 -28.83 18.42 5.40
C VAL A 190 -27.41 18.98 5.44
N LYS A 191 -27.02 19.55 6.58
CA LYS A 191 -25.72 20.22 6.75
C LYS A 191 -24.88 19.53 7.82
N SER A 192 -23.58 19.40 7.53
CA SER A 192 -22.54 19.07 8.52
C SER A 192 -21.35 19.99 8.28
N GLY A 193 -21.19 21.02 9.11
CA GLY A 193 -20.15 22.03 8.93
C GLY A 193 -20.28 22.75 7.58
N GLY A 194 -19.19 22.75 6.81
CA GLY A 194 -19.17 23.31 5.46
C GLY A 194 -19.82 22.44 4.38
N LEU A 195 -20.14 21.17 4.67
CA LEU A 195 -20.75 20.25 3.71
C LEU A 195 -22.29 20.33 3.80
N GLU A 196 -22.93 20.49 2.65
CA GLU A 196 -24.39 20.57 2.52
C GLU A 196 -24.87 19.64 1.39
N PHE A 197 -25.89 18.83 1.68
CA PHE A 197 -26.67 18.10 0.69
C PHE A 197 -28.01 18.80 0.50
N GLU A 198 -28.36 19.15 -0.74
CA GLU A 198 -29.64 19.76 -1.10
C GLU A 198 -30.40 18.88 -2.09
N HIS A 199 -31.58 18.39 -1.69
CA HIS A 199 -32.51 17.67 -2.57
C HIS A 199 -33.57 18.63 -3.12
N TYR A 200 -33.83 18.57 -4.43
CA TYR A 200 -34.88 19.34 -5.09
C TYR A 200 -36.01 18.44 -5.65
N GLY A 201 -37.22 18.58 -5.11
CA GLY A 201 -38.45 18.04 -5.65
C GLY A 201 -38.64 16.53 -5.59
N ASP A 202 -39.58 16.04 -6.39
CA ASP A 202 -40.10 14.67 -6.35
C ASP A 202 -39.39 13.73 -7.34
N THR A 203 -38.16 14.04 -7.73
CA THR A 203 -37.35 13.20 -8.64
C THR A 203 -36.23 12.53 -7.85
N TRP A 204 -36.05 11.22 -8.02
CA TRP A 204 -34.93 10.50 -7.43
C TRP A 204 -33.61 11.09 -7.92
N GLY A 205 -32.62 11.20 -7.03
CA GLY A 205 -31.29 11.68 -7.41
C GLY A 205 -31.19 13.15 -7.87
N ASN A 206 -32.26 13.93 -7.83
CA ASN A 206 -32.21 15.36 -8.12
C ASN A 206 -31.67 16.15 -6.91
N TYR A 207 -30.36 16.10 -6.70
CA TYR A 207 -29.69 16.78 -5.59
C TYR A 207 -28.35 17.41 -5.99
N ALA A 208 -27.90 18.36 -5.17
CA ALA A 208 -26.57 18.97 -5.24
C ALA A 208 -25.82 18.79 -3.91
N LEU A 209 -24.49 18.69 -3.99
CA LEU A 209 -23.57 18.68 -2.86
C LEU A 209 -22.73 19.94 -2.90
N LYS A 210 -22.73 20.69 -1.80
CA LYS A 210 -21.97 21.94 -1.65
C LYS A 210 -20.93 21.81 -0.55
N VAL A 211 -19.77 22.41 -0.78
CA VAL A 211 -18.69 22.54 0.20
C VAL A 211 -18.36 24.02 0.34
N ASN A 212 -18.53 24.55 1.55
CA ASN A 212 -18.36 25.96 1.88
C ASN A 212 -19.20 26.89 0.97
N GLY A 213 -20.41 26.46 0.63
CA GLY A 213 -21.33 27.21 -0.24
C GLY A 213 -21.09 27.03 -1.74
N MET A 214 -19.98 26.41 -2.14
CA MET A 214 -19.68 26.11 -3.55
C MET A 214 -20.22 24.74 -3.93
N GLU A 215 -20.96 24.62 -5.03
CA GLU A 215 -21.43 23.35 -5.54
C GLU A 215 -20.27 22.53 -6.11
N MET A 216 -20.05 21.34 -5.55
CA MET A 216 -18.92 20.48 -5.87
C MET A 216 -19.35 19.24 -6.66
N ALA A 217 -20.57 18.75 -6.47
CA ALA A 217 -21.09 17.57 -7.15
C ALA A 217 -22.62 17.57 -7.24
N ALA A 218 -23.15 16.81 -8.19
CA ALA A 218 -24.59 16.60 -8.38
C ALA A 218 -24.95 15.10 -8.37
N GLY A 219 -26.22 14.78 -8.13
CA GLY A 219 -26.76 13.42 -8.18
C GLY A 219 -27.21 12.98 -9.57
N TYR A 220 -27.52 11.68 -9.71
CA TYR A 220 -28.02 11.09 -10.95
C TYR A 220 -29.53 10.80 -10.93
N GLN A 221 -30.28 11.32 -11.90
CA GLN A 221 -31.75 11.17 -11.94
C GLN A 221 -32.24 9.90 -12.66
N SER A 222 -31.37 9.24 -13.44
CA SER A 222 -31.73 8.11 -14.32
C SER A 222 -31.05 6.80 -13.91
N GLU A 223 -30.84 6.59 -12.61
CA GLU A 223 -30.26 5.38 -12.04
C GLU A 223 -31.00 4.11 -12.50
N LEU A 224 -30.25 3.06 -12.84
CA LEU A 224 -30.80 1.79 -13.33
C LEU A 224 -30.76 0.72 -12.25
N LEU A 225 -31.84 -0.02 -12.07
CA LEU A 225 -31.90 -1.25 -11.28
C LEU A 225 -32.05 -2.43 -12.26
N GLY A 226 -31.09 -3.35 -12.26
CA GLY A 226 -31.02 -4.46 -13.19
C GLY A 226 -31.33 -5.81 -12.53
N MET A 227 -32.20 -6.59 -13.15
CA MET A 227 -32.55 -7.96 -12.76
C MET A 227 -32.59 -8.89 -13.97
N VAL A 228 -32.70 -10.19 -13.73
CA VAL A 228 -32.81 -11.21 -14.78
C VAL A 228 -34.06 -12.05 -14.60
N PHE A 229 -34.78 -12.29 -15.70
CA PHE A 229 -35.89 -13.23 -15.79
C PHE A 229 -35.65 -14.16 -16.97
N ASP A 230 -35.64 -15.48 -16.75
CA ASP A 230 -35.48 -16.48 -17.82
C ASP A 230 -34.28 -16.16 -18.74
N GLU A 231 -33.12 -15.83 -18.15
CA GLU A 231 -31.87 -15.39 -18.81
C GLU A 231 -31.93 -14.04 -19.57
N GLN A 232 -33.05 -13.34 -19.56
CA GLN A 232 -33.19 -12.02 -20.17
C GLN A 232 -33.10 -10.91 -19.11
N PRO A 233 -32.21 -9.91 -19.28
CA PRO A 233 -32.12 -8.81 -18.36
C PRO A 233 -33.32 -7.87 -18.49
N GLU A 234 -33.88 -7.44 -17.36
CA GLU A 234 -34.83 -6.34 -17.25
C GLU A 234 -34.17 -5.18 -16.49
N TRP A 235 -34.37 -3.97 -17.00
CA TRP A 235 -33.80 -2.74 -16.45
C TRP A 235 -34.90 -1.76 -16.07
N LEU A 236 -34.97 -1.43 -14.79
CA LEU A 236 -35.88 -0.43 -14.28
C LEU A 236 -35.14 0.89 -14.05
N ASN A 237 -35.67 1.98 -14.59
CA ASN A 237 -35.06 3.31 -14.42
C ASN A 237 -35.77 4.09 -13.31
N LEU A 238 -35.02 4.55 -12.30
CA LEU A 238 -35.57 5.25 -11.14
C LEU A 238 -36.16 6.63 -11.47
N LYS A 239 -35.90 7.19 -12.66
CA LYS A 239 -36.61 8.39 -13.14
C LYS A 239 -38.12 8.16 -13.27
N ASN A 240 -38.53 6.90 -13.46
CA ASN A 240 -39.93 6.49 -13.60
C ASN A 240 -40.55 6.04 -12.27
N ALA A 241 -39.80 6.10 -11.16
CA ALA A 241 -40.29 5.69 -9.86
C ALA A 241 -41.23 6.73 -9.24
N ASN A 242 -42.20 6.24 -8.47
CA ASN A 242 -42.98 7.10 -7.60
C ASN A 242 -42.14 7.47 -6.37
N ILE A 243 -41.91 8.77 -6.16
CA ILE A 243 -41.07 9.27 -5.07
C ILE A 243 -41.93 9.82 -3.94
N THR A 244 -41.67 9.32 -2.73
CA THR A 244 -42.27 9.83 -1.50
C THR A 244 -41.17 10.16 -0.49
N PHE A 245 -41.48 11.00 0.49
CA PHE A 245 -40.56 11.37 1.56
C PHE A 245 -41.12 10.92 2.90
N ASP A 246 -40.36 10.12 3.64
CA ASP A 246 -40.71 9.77 5.02
C ASP A 246 -40.50 10.99 5.93
N ASN A 247 -39.49 11.80 5.62
CA ASN A 247 -39.15 13.08 6.23
C ASN A 247 -38.23 13.84 5.26
N PRO A 248 -37.88 15.13 5.51
CA PRO A 248 -37.08 15.91 4.56
C PRO A 248 -35.75 15.26 4.17
N SER A 249 -35.11 14.49 5.04
CA SER A 249 -33.83 13.86 4.76
C SER A 249 -33.90 12.38 4.38
N THR A 250 -35.13 11.84 4.22
CA THR A 250 -35.36 10.43 3.89
C THR A 250 -36.35 10.31 2.74
N SER A 251 -35.82 9.90 1.59
CA SER A 251 -36.58 9.71 0.34
C SER A 251 -36.78 8.23 0.04
N ARG A 252 -37.90 7.90 -0.62
CA ARG A 252 -38.29 6.55 -1.02
C ARG A 252 -38.72 6.55 -2.47
N ALA A 253 -38.13 5.71 -3.29
CA ALA A 253 -38.55 5.42 -4.67
C ALA A 253 -39.27 4.08 -4.72
N SER A 254 -40.42 4.01 -5.40
CA SER A 254 -41.18 2.77 -5.60
C SER A 254 -41.53 2.56 -7.08
N LEU A 255 -41.37 1.33 -7.55
CA LEU A 255 -41.62 0.95 -8.94
C LEU A 255 -41.97 -0.53 -9.06
N LYS A 256 -42.51 -0.95 -10.21
CA LYS A 256 -42.91 -2.34 -10.47
C LYS A 256 -42.12 -2.93 -11.63
N ASP A 257 -41.77 -4.21 -11.51
CA ASP A 257 -41.21 -4.99 -12.62
C ASP A 257 -42.30 -5.65 -13.49
N SER A 258 -41.89 -6.16 -14.65
CA SER A 258 -42.77 -6.83 -15.62
C SER A 258 -43.44 -8.10 -15.10
N LYS A 259 -42.91 -8.70 -14.02
CA LYS A 259 -43.42 -9.93 -13.37
C LYS A 259 -44.18 -9.62 -12.07
N GLY A 260 -44.62 -8.38 -11.90
CA GLY A 260 -45.51 -7.92 -10.84
C GLY A 260 -44.88 -7.91 -9.45
N GLY A 261 -43.56 -7.77 -9.34
CA GLY A 261 -42.87 -7.45 -8.08
C GLY A 261 -42.80 -5.94 -7.88
N THR A 262 -42.98 -5.52 -6.63
CA THR A 262 -42.85 -4.13 -6.20
C THR A 262 -41.48 -3.93 -5.57
N TRP A 263 -40.75 -2.95 -6.09
CA TRP A 263 -39.44 -2.56 -5.59
C TRP A 263 -39.54 -1.27 -4.80
N VAL A 264 -38.81 -1.21 -3.70
CA VAL A 264 -38.70 -0.01 -2.86
C VAL A 264 -37.23 0.25 -2.58
N ILE A 265 -36.76 1.45 -2.92
CA ILE A 265 -35.43 1.95 -2.55
C ILE A 265 -35.60 3.12 -1.62
N ARG A 266 -34.97 3.05 -0.45
CA ARG A 266 -35.03 4.09 0.58
C ARG A 266 -33.64 4.65 0.80
N ARG A 267 -33.50 5.98 0.76
CA ARG A 267 -32.25 6.70 1.07
C ARG A 267 -32.48 7.66 2.22
N SER A 268 -31.74 7.49 3.30
CA SER A 268 -31.71 8.38 4.45
C SER A 268 -30.35 9.07 4.56
N ILE A 269 -30.36 10.39 4.76
CA ILE A 269 -29.16 11.21 4.89
C ILE A 269 -29.24 11.96 6.22
N LYS A 270 -28.14 11.98 6.96
CA LYS A 270 -28.03 12.71 8.23
C LYS A 270 -26.61 13.26 8.42
N PRO A 271 -26.43 14.35 9.18
CA PRO A 271 -25.08 14.74 9.59
C PRO A 271 -24.46 13.64 10.45
N ALA A 272 -23.17 13.40 10.27
CA ALA A 272 -22.38 12.63 11.23
C ALA A 272 -21.79 13.55 12.31
N ASP A 273 -21.30 12.98 13.40
CA ASP A 273 -20.74 13.73 14.54
C ASP A 273 -19.56 14.61 14.14
N ARG A 274 -18.77 14.15 13.16
CA ARG A 274 -17.66 14.91 12.60
C ARG A 274 -18.16 15.92 11.55
N GLN A 275 -17.75 17.17 11.71
CA GLN A 275 -18.04 18.25 10.77
C GLN A 275 -17.51 17.92 9.36
N GLY A 276 -18.24 18.36 8.34
CA GLY A 276 -17.89 18.08 6.94
C GLY A 276 -18.20 16.64 6.51
N THR A 277 -19.06 15.93 7.26
CA THR A 277 -19.43 14.53 6.98
C THR A 277 -20.94 14.34 7.00
N LEU A 278 -21.47 13.73 5.95
CA LEU A 278 -22.86 13.25 5.87
C LEU A 278 -22.87 11.73 5.84
N PHE A 279 -23.64 11.11 6.72
CA PHE A 279 -23.90 9.68 6.69
C PHE A 279 -25.10 9.38 5.79
N VAL A 280 -24.94 8.41 4.91
CA VAL A 280 -25.95 7.98 3.95
C VAL A 280 -26.22 6.49 4.16
N GLU A 281 -27.50 6.16 4.36
CA GLU A 281 -28.00 4.81 4.48
C GLU A 281 -28.98 4.53 3.33
N ILE A 282 -28.77 3.40 2.65
CA ILE A 282 -29.61 3.00 1.51
C ILE A 282 -30.08 1.57 1.70
N GLU A 283 -31.37 1.37 1.51
CA GLU A 283 -32.05 0.08 1.67
C GLU A 283 -32.81 -0.24 0.38
N LEU A 284 -32.63 -1.46 -0.14
CA LEU A 284 -33.33 -2.01 -1.30
C LEU A 284 -34.19 -3.20 -0.84
N ASN A 285 -35.48 -3.15 -1.14
CA ASN A 285 -36.42 -4.22 -0.85
C ASN A 285 -37.24 -4.60 -2.10
N SER A 286 -37.66 -5.86 -2.17
CA SER A 286 -38.68 -6.33 -3.10
C SER A 286 -39.71 -7.18 -2.37
N ASP A 287 -40.99 -7.08 -2.74
CA ASP A 287 -42.06 -7.90 -2.19
C ASP A 287 -42.06 -9.36 -2.70
N LYS A 288 -41.22 -9.66 -3.69
CA LYS A 288 -41.02 -10.98 -4.27
C LYS A 288 -39.54 -11.31 -4.35
N ASP A 289 -39.24 -12.59 -4.45
CA ASP A 289 -37.89 -13.04 -4.73
C ASP A 289 -37.41 -12.56 -6.11
N ARG A 290 -36.16 -12.07 -6.18
CA ARG A 290 -35.60 -11.49 -7.40
C ARG A 290 -34.12 -11.79 -7.57
N ASP A 291 -33.73 -11.98 -8.82
CA ASP A 291 -32.35 -12.25 -9.22
C ASP A 291 -31.74 -10.96 -9.79
N ILE A 292 -30.86 -10.33 -9.02
CA ILE A 292 -30.38 -8.96 -9.25
C ILE A 292 -29.00 -8.99 -9.88
N ILE A 293 -28.81 -8.21 -10.94
CA ILE A 293 -27.52 -8.09 -11.65
C ILE A 293 -26.91 -6.69 -11.49
N HIS A 294 -27.70 -5.68 -11.11
CA HIS A 294 -27.18 -4.33 -10.84
C HIS A 294 -28.07 -3.56 -9.86
N ILE A 295 -27.47 -2.98 -8.82
CA ILE A 295 -28.11 -2.12 -7.81
C ILE A 295 -27.42 -0.75 -7.84
N PRO A 296 -28.15 0.35 -8.07
CA PRO A 296 -27.57 1.69 -8.05
C PRO A 296 -27.63 2.26 -6.63
N TRP A 297 -26.59 2.03 -5.82
CA TRP A 297 -26.60 2.57 -4.45
C TRP A 297 -26.50 4.10 -4.48
N LEU A 298 -25.46 4.65 -5.10
CA LEU A 298 -25.28 6.10 -5.19
C LEU A 298 -24.38 6.44 -6.37
N THR A 299 -24.86 7.24 -7.33
CA THR A 299 -24.02 7.85 -8.37
C THR A 299 -23.96 9.37 -8.17
N THR A 300 -22.75 9.92 -8.06
CA THR A 300 -22.54 11.37 -7.97
C THR A 300 -21.50 11.85 -8.98
N PHE A 301 -21.70 13.06 -9.50
CA PHE A 301 -20.87 13.66 -10.53
C PHE A 301 -20.18 14.94 -10.02
N PRO A 302 -18.95 14.84 -9.47
CA PRO A 302 -18.16 16.03 -9.15
C PRO A 302 -17.92 16.89 -10.39
N GLY A 303 -18.16 18.20 -10.29
CA GLY A 303 -17.96 19.16 -11.38
C GLY A 303 -19.15 19.35 -12.32
N LEU A 304 -20.21 18.53 -12.24
CA LEU A 304 -21.39 18.67 -13.09
C LEU A 304 -22.09 20.01 -12.82
N GLY A 305 -22.21 20.85 -13.86
CA GLY A 305 -22.77 22.20 -13.76
C GLY A 305 -21.84 23.26 -13.12
N THR A 306 -20.59 22.90 -12.81
CA THR A 306 -19.63 23.82 -12.18
C THR A 306 -18.27 23.83 -12.87
N PHE A 307 -17.31 23.05 -12.39
CA PHE A 307 -15.93 23.05 -12.89
C PHE A 307 -15.64 22.00 -13.97
N GLY A 308 -16.66 21.22 -14.36
CA GLY A 308 -16.60 20.25 -15.44
C GLY A 308 -15.55 19.16 -15.21
N GLU A 309 -14.83 18.82 -16.27
CA GLU A 309 -13.83 17.75 -16.33
C GLU A 309 -12.49 18.11 -15.68
N HIS A 310 -12.33 19.35 -15.20
CA HIS A 310 -11.08 19.78 -14.59
C HIS A 310 -11.03 19.46 -13.09
N LYS A 311 -9.84 19.17 -12.58
CA LYS A 311 -9.55 18.97 -11.15
C LYS A 311 -8.14 19.44 -10.83
N ASP A 312 -7.91 19.77 -9.56
CA ASP A 312 -6.55 20.05 -9.08
C ASP A 312 -5.87 18.72 -8.73
N GLN A 313 -6.61 17.82 -8.05
CA GLN A 313 -6.22 16.44 -7.84
C GLN A 313 -7.42 15.48 -7.78
N GLY A 314 -7.18 14.21 -8.12
CA GLY A 314 -8.12 13.10 -7.93
C GLY A 314 -7.47 11.92 -7.19
N LEU A 315 -8.24 11.23 -6.37
CA LEU A 315 -7.78 10.06 -5.61
C LEU A 315 -8.79 8.93 -5.69
N PHE A 316 -8.30 7.72 -5.95
CA PHE A 316 -8.94 6.47 -5.61
C PHE A 316 -7.87 5.62 -4.91
N ALA A 317 -7.99 5.46 -3.58
CA ALA A 317 -6.91 4.91 -2.76
C ALA A 317 -6.45 3.53 -3.23
N GLY A 318 -5.15 3.41 -3.50
CA GLY A 318 -4.53 2.21 -4.06
C GLY A 318 -4.52 2.10 -5.58
N LEU A 319 -5.15 3.03 -6.31
CA LEU A 319 -5.42 2.88 -7.75
C LEU A 319 -5.14 4.13 -8.58
N GLU A 320 -5.62 5.30 -8.14
CA GLU A 320 -5.49 6.56 -8.86
C GLU A 320 -4.96 7.65 -7.92
N TYR A 321 -3.93 8.36 -8.35
CA TYR A 321 -3.49 9.61 -7.74
C TYR A 321 -3.12 10.58 -8.87
N LEU A 322 -4.02 11.53 -9.13
CA LEU A 322 -4.08 12.31 -10.36
C LEU A 322 -3.85 13.79 -10.08
N CYS A 323 -3.21 14.50 -11.01
CA CYS A 323 -3.39 15.94 -11.19
C CYS A 323 -4.63 16.16 -12.08
N ASP A 324 -4.54 16.94 -13.16
CA ASP A 324 -5.67 17.18 -14.08
C ASP A 324 -5.79 16.10 -15.18
N GLU A 325 -4.87 15.13 -15.25
CA GLU A 325 -4.89 14.06 -16.24
C GLU A 325 -6.03 13.04 -16.04
N PRO A 326 -6.42 12.29 -17.10
CA PRO A 326 -7.42 11.24 -16.99
C PRO A 326 -6.96 10.05 -16.13
N SER A 327 -7.86 9.58 -15.26
CA SER A 327 -7.84 8.23 -14.68
C SER A 327 -7.82 7.16 -15.77
N SER A 328 -7.34 5.95 -15.44
CA SER A 328 -7.27 4.83 -16.37
C SER A 328 -6.65 5.20 -17.73
N SER A 329 -5.63 6.05 -17.72
CA SER A 329 -4.86 6.39 -18.93
C SER A 329 -3.73 5.39 -19.14
N GLU A 330 -3.15 5.40 -20.33
CA GLU A 330 -2.03 4.51 -20.66
C GLU A 330 -0.67 5.04 -20.14
N ALA A 331 -0.66 6.13 -19.37
CA ALA A 331 0.58 6.79 -18.95
C ALA A 331 1.43 5.93 -17.98
N ASP A 332 0.76 5.09 -17.18
CA ASP A 332 1.36 4.20 -16.18
C ASP A 332 1.36 2.73 -16.61
N ILE A 333 0.45 2.36 -17.51
CA ILE A 333 0.16 0.98 -17.92
C ILE A 333 -0.31 1.02 -19.39
N ALA A 334 0.44 0.43 -20.32
CA ALA A 334 0.10 0.38 -21.75
C ALA A 334 -0.77 -0.84 -22.10
N THR A 335 -0.93 -1.80 -21.20
CA THR A 335 -1.79 -2.98 -21.40
C THR A 335 -3.24 -2.68 -21.04
N PRO A 336 -4.23 -3.50 -21.47
CA PRO A 336 -5.64 -3.32 -21.10
C PRO A 336 -5.93 -3.23 -19.59
N ASN A 337 -4.98 -3.66 -18.75
CA ASN A 337 -5.02 -3.49 -17.29
C ASN A 337 -4.97 -2.03 -16.82
N HIS A 338 -4.72 -1.07 -17.73
CA HIS A 338 -4.83 0.36 -17.45
C HIS A 338 -6.25 0.77 -17.04
N VAL A 339 -7.27 0.02 -17.48
CA VAL A 339 -8.66 0.28 -17.09
C VAL A 339 -8.88 -0.20 -15.65
N ARG A 340 -9.17 0.74 -14.75
CA ARG A 340 -9.36 0.50 -13.31
C ARG A 340 -10.55 1.27 -12.73
N ARG A 341 -11.61 1.39 -13.53
CA ARG A 341 -12.83 2.15 -13.19
C ARG A 341 -13.68 1.46 -12.14
N VAL A 342 -13.85 0.14 -12.25
CA VAL A 342 -14.55 -0.70 -11.26
C VAL A 342 -13.61 -1.81 -10.83
N PRO A 343 -12.62 -1.49 -9.98
CA PRO A 343 -11.53 -2.39 -9.66
C PRO A 343 -12.00 -3.58 -8.82
N ASP A 344 -11.18 -4.61 -8.80
CA ASP A 344 -11.23 -5.65 -7.78
C ASP A 344 -11.01 -5.03 -6.38
N PRO A 345 -11.86 -5.31 -5.37
CA PRO A 345 -11.73 -4.75 -4.02
C PRO A 345 -10.37 -5.01 -3.37
N VAL A 346 -9.67 -6.09 -3.73
CA VAL A 346 -8.34 -6.39 -3.19
C VAL A 346 -7.32 -5.30 -3.55
N LYS A 347 -7.53 -4.56 -4.65
CA LYS A 347 -6.64 -3.48 -5.11
C LYS A 347 -6.87 -2.16 -4.36
N ILE A 348 -7.94 -2.05 -3.59
CA ILE A 348 -8.31 -0.84 -2.87
C ILE A 348 -7.64 -0.88 -1.49
N THR A 349 -6.72 0.05 -1.23
CA THR A 349 -5.97 0.07 0.05
C THR A 349 -6.85 0.50 1.22
N PHE A 350 -7.82 1.38 0.98
CA PHE A 350 -8.91 1.69 1.89
C PHE A 350 -10.07 2.38 1.14
N PRO A 351 -11.32 2.30 1.62
CA PRO A 351 -12.49 2.79 0.90
C PRO A 351 -12.59 4.32 0.89
N LEU A 352 -11.84 4.97 0.00
CA LEU A 352 -11.91 6.41 -0.27
C LEU A 352 -11.71 6.71 -1.76
N MET A 353 -12.62 7.52 -2.29
CA MET A 353 -12.40 8.28 -3.53
C MET A 353 -12.71 9.76 -3.32
N ALA A 354 -11.95 10.65 -3.96
CA ALA A 354 -12.09 12.09 -3.79
C ALA A 354 -11.64 12.89 -5.02
N ILE A 355 -12.27 14.06 -5.19
CA ILE A 355 -11.86 15.10 -6.15
C ILE A 355 -11.61 16.39 -5.37
N ALA A 356 -10.47 17.03 -5.63
CA ALA A 356 -10.11 18.35 -5.12
C ALA A 356 -10.12 19.37 -6.26
N ARG A 357 -10.79 20.52 -6.03
CA ARG A 357 -10.86 21.63 -6.97
C ARG A 357 -11.14 22.95 -6.26
N GLY A 358 -10.40 24.00 -6.63
CA GLY A 358 -10.69 25.37 -6.21
C GLY A 358 -10.57 25.56 -4.70
N GLY A 359 -9.62 24.86 -4.06
CA GLY A 359 -9.40 24.92 -2.62
C GLY A 359 -10.43 24.15 -1.78
N ASN A 360 -11.30 23.34 -2.40
CA ASN A 360 -12.22 22.42 -1.72
C ASN A 360 -12.02 20.98 -2.20
N TYR A 361 -12.41 20.01 -1.39
CA TYR A 361 -12.54 18.62 -1.81
C TYR A 361 -13.95 18.08 -1.52
N ILE A 362 -14.37 17.10 -2.32
CA ILE A 362 -15.54 16.25 -2.09
C ILE A 362 -15.09 14.80 -2.24
N GLY A 363 -15.57 13.90 -1.37
CA GLY A 363 -15.20 12.49 -1.41
C GLY A 363 -16.30 11.56 -0.91
N LEU A 364 -16.13 10.28 -1.20
CA LEU A 364 -17.02 9.20 -0.79
C LEU A 364 -16.22 8.11 -0.06
N ILE A 365 -16.74 7.68 1.09
CA ILE A 365 -16.25 6.57 1.92
C ILE A 365 -17.36 5.53 2.00
N TRP A 366 -17.03 4.24 1.94
CA TRP A 366 -18.02 3.16 2.05
C TRP A 366 -17.54 2.02 2.94
N GLU A 367 -18.46 1.15 3.33
CA GLU A 367 -18.12 -0.13 3.95
C GLU A 367 -17.90 -1.20 2.87
N PRO A 368 -16.72 -1.83 2.78
CA PRO A 368 -16.51 -2.93 1.86
C PRO A 368 -17.42 -4.12 2.16
N SER A 369 -18.03 -4.68 1.11
CA SER A 369 -18.87 -5.88 1.20
C SER A 369 -19.10 -6.47 -0.18
N GLU A 370 -19.59 -7.71 -0.26
CA GLU A 370 -20.00 -8.32 -1.53
C GLU A 370 -21.18 -7.60 -2.21
N ALA A 371 -21.85 -6.69 -1.52
CA ALA A 371 -22.95 -5.91 -2.07
C ALA A 371 -22.48 -4.61 -2.75
N VAL A 372 -21.19 -4.25 -2.64
CA VAL A 372 -20.68 -2.94 -3.09
C VAL A 372 -19.48 -3.09 -4.02
N ALA A 373 -19.60 -2.50 -5.21
CA ALA A 373 -18.54 -2.20 -6.14
C ALA A 373 -18.40 -0.68 -6.24
N ALA A 374 -17.18 -0.18 -6.09
CA ALA A 374 -16.86 1.22 -6.27
C ALA A 374 -16.52 1.52 -7.73
N THR A 375 -17.01 2.65 -8.23
CA THR A 375 -16.74 3.15 -9.57
C THR A 375 -16.11 4.54 -9.47
N PHE A 376 -14.97 4.73 -10.11
CA PHE A 376 -14.32 6.03 -10.26
C PHE A 376 -13.91 6.23 -11.72
N ASP A 377 -14.33 7.34 -12.32
CA ASP A 377 -13.87 7.74 -13.65
C ASP A 377 -13.76 9.26 -13.73
N SER A 378 -12.57 9.74 -14.10
CA SER A 378 -12.20 11.15 -14.10
C SER A 378 -11.36 11.46 -15.34
N PRO A 379 -11.83 12.27 -16.30
CA PRO A 379 -13.24 12.62 -16.48
C PRO A 379 -14.10 11.38 -16.73
N ASP A 380 -15.41 11.54 -16.48
CA ASP A 380 -16.40 10.48 -16.64
C ASP A 380 -16.67 10.18 -18.12
N ARG A 381 -16.24 8.99 -18.53
CA ARG A 381 -16.46 8.41 -19.86
C ARG A 381 -17.51 7.29 -19.81
N ILE A 382 -18.07 6.99 -18.65
CA ILE A 382 -19.12 5.98 -18.48
C ILE A 382 -20.48 6.59 -18.85
N TYR A 383 -20.81 7.74 -18.27
CA TYR A 383 -22.07 8.46 -18.52
C TYR A 383 -21.91 9.66 -19.47
N ASN A 384 -20.67 9.99 -19.85
CA ASN A 384 -20.33 11.14 -20.67
C ASN A 384 -20.90 12.45 -20.10
N SER A 385 -20.79 12.61 -18.78
CA SER A 385 -21.40 13.71 -18.04
C SER A 385 -20.82 15.09 -18.36
N GLY A 386 -19.59 15.16 -18.89
CA GLY A 386 -18.81 16.41 -18.96
C GLY A 386 -18.26 16.83 -17.59
N ALA A 387 -18.13 15.86 -16.68
CA ALA A 387 -17.72 16.01 -15.29
C ALA A 387 -16.90 14.78 -14.87
N HIS A 388 -16.77 14.52 -13.56
CA HIS A 388 -16.22 13.27 -13.01
C HIS A 388 -17.34 12.36 -12.52
N VAL A 389 -17.07 11.08 -12.25
CA VAL A 389 -18.03 10.18 -11.59
C VAL A 389 -17.39 9.45 -10.42
N MET A 390 -18.14 9.45 -9.31
CA MET A 390 -17.91 8.64 -8.13
C MET A 390 -19.22 7.88 -7.86
N ALA A 391 -19.20 6.55 -7.95
CA ALA A 391 -20.40 5.74 -7.73
C ALA A 391 -20.17 4.49 -6.88
N LEU A 392 -21.22 4.04 -6.21
CA LEU A 392 -21.31 2.74 -5.57
C LEU A 392 -22.48 1.97 -6.16
N SER A 393 -22.24 0.73 -6.56
CA SER A 393 -23.26 -0.16 -7.11
C SER A 393 -23.14 -1.56 -6.53
N GLY A 394 -24.15 -2.41 -6.69
CA GLY A 394 -24.10 -3.82 -6.31
C GLY A 394 -24.48 -4.73 -7.48
N PRO A 395 -24.17 -6.03 -7.44
CA PRO A 395 -23.22 -6.69 -6.54
C PRO A 395 -21.78 -6.16 -6.69
N GLY A 396 -20.95 -6.43 -5.68
CA GLY A 396 -19.52 -6.18 -5.67
C GLY A 396 -18.76 -7.01 -6.71
N VAL A 397 -17.57 -6.54 -7.11
CA VAL A 397 -16.66 -7.30 -8.00
C VAL A 397 -16.16 -8.56 -7.28
N GLY A 398 -16.14 -9.68 -7.99
CA GLY A 398 -15.84 -11.02 -7.47
C GLY A 398 -16.42 -12.10 -8.39
N ASP A 399 -16.78 -13.26 -7.84
CA ASP A 399 -17.29 -14.40 -8.63
C ASP A 399 -18.51 -14.08 -9.50
N ARG A 400 -19.32 -13.11 -9.09
CA ARG A 400 -20.55 -12.70 -9.79
C ARG A 400 -20.33 -11.58 -10.79
N ARG A 401 -19.36 -10.70 -10.55
CA ARG A 401 -19.14 -9.48 -11.33
C ARG A 401 -17.67 -9.35 -11.67
N PHE A 402 -17.38 -9.31 -12.96
CA PHE A 402 -16.04 -9.07 -13.44
C PHE A 402 -15.59 -7.64 -13.16
N GLU A 403 -14.28 -7.48 -12.97
CA GLU A 403 -13.64 -6.18 -12.87
C GLU A 403 -13.98 -5.33 -14.10
N ASN A 404 -14.22 -4.03 -13.87
CA ASN A 404 -14.65 -3.02 -14.84
C ASN A 404 -16.02 -3.25 -15.50
N ALA A 405 -16.76 -4.32 -15.16
CA ALA A 405 -18.11 -4.51 -15.67
C ALA A 405 -19.12 -3.58 -14.98
N PHE A 406 -20.08 -3.06 -15.74
CA PHE A 406 -21.18 -2.23 -15.20
C PHE A 406 -22.12 -3.04 -14.30
N SER A 407 -22.40 -4.29 -14.65
CA SER A 407 -23.28 -5.21 -13.92
C SER A 407 -22.63 -6.56 -13.69
N ALA A 408 -23.20 -7.34 -12.78
CA ALA A 408 -22.80 -8.70 -12.47
C ALA A 408 -23.28 -9.68 -13.55
N GLN A 409 -22.39 -10.57 -14.00
CA GLN A 409 -22.68 -11.64 -14.96
C GLN A 409 -23.48 -12.78 -14.34
N ALA A 410 -23.47 -12.90 -13.01
CA ALA A 410 -24.32 -13.83 -12.27
C ALA A 410 -25.18 -13.07 -11.26
N PRO A 411 -26.47 -13.43 -11.11
CA PRO A 411 -27.34 -12.68 -10.22
C PRO A 411 -27.04 -12.92 -8.73
N LEU A 412 -27.34 -11.91 -7.93
CA LEU A 412 -27.50 -11.99 -6.49
C LEU A 412 -28.99 -12.19 -6.18
N ARG A 413 -29.35 -13.27 -5.48
CA ARG A 413 -30.72 -13.51 -5.05
C ARG A 413 -31.09 -12.55 -3.91
N LEU A 414 -32.10 -11.72 -4.14
CA LEU A 414 -32.84 -11.00 -3.11
C LEU A 414 -34.10 -11.81 -2.77
N ARG A 415 -34.29 -12.13 -1.48
CA ARG A 415 -35.49 -12.81 -1.02
C ARG A 415 -36.60 -11.79 -0.74
N ALA A 416 -37.84 -12.22 -0.96
CA ALA A 416 -39.02 -11.40 -0.72
C ALA A 416 -39.03 -10.85 0.72
N ASN A 417 -39.14 -9.53 0.85
CA ASN A 417 -39.21 -8.80 2.12
C ASN A 417 -37.97 -8.95 3.02
N GLU A 418 -36.83 -9.38 2.47
CA GLU A 418 -35.53 -9.37 3.13
C GLU A 418 -34.66 -8.26 2.53
N PRO A 419 -34.67 -7.03 3.09
CA PRO A 419 -34.00 -5.89 2.47
C PRO A 419 -32.48 -6.01 2.50
N LEU A 420 -31.82 -5.56 1.42
CA LEU A 420 -30.38 -5.31 1.38
C LEU A 420 -30.09 -3.88 1.83
N LYS A 421 -29.10 -3.72 2.68
CA LYS A 421 -28.74 -2.44 3.28
C LYS A 421 -27.26 -2.15 3.14
N VAL A 422 -26.93 -0.93 2.72
CA VAL A 422 -25.56 -0.42 2.65
C VAL A 422 -25.46 0.95 3.32
N THR A 423 -24.25 1.25 3.81
CA THR A 423 -23.95 2.53 4.45
C THR A 423 -22.68 3.14 3.84
N MET A 424 -22.66 4.46 3.74
CA MET A 424 -21.56 5.23 3.17
C MET A 424 -21.52 6.62 3.80
N MET A 425 -20.42 7.34 3.60
CA MET A 425 -20.25 8.71 4.06
C MET A 425 -19.78 9.59 2.91
N ILE A 426 -20.43 10.75 2.75
CA ILE A 426 -19.95 11.82 1.89
C ILE A 426 -19.15 12.78 2.76
N ILE A 427 -17.92 13.09 2.35
CA ILE A 427 -17.03 14.01 3.05
C ILE A 427 -16.76 15.24 2.18
N GLY A 428 -16.60 16.40 2.81
CA GLY A 428 -16.24 17.62 2.12
C GLY A 428 -15.61 18.65 3.03
N GLY A 429 -14.65 19.40 2.50
CA GLY A 429 -13.92 20.42 3.26
C GLY A 429 -12.97 21.23 2.40
N LYS A 430 -12.13 22.05 3.06
CA LYS A 430 -11.08 22.82 2.38
C LYS A 430 -9.87 21.95 2.08
N GLY A 431 -9.28 22.12 0.90
CA GLY A 431 -8.06 21.44 0.47
C GLY A 431 -7.67 21.84 -0.95
N LYS A 432 -6.39 22.17 -1.15
CA LYS A 432 -5.80 22.37 -2.50
C LYS A 432 -5.44 21.05 -3.19
N SER A 433 -5.41 19.98 -2.41
CA SER A 433 -5.01 18.62 -2.78
C SER A 433 -5.99 17.62 -2.14
N VAL A 434 -5.83 16.32 -2.43
CA VAL A 434 -6.64 15.24 -1.84
C VAL A 434 -6.20 14.86 -0.42
N VAL A 435 -5.04 15.33 0.06
CA VAL A 435 -4.49 15.01 1.39
C VAL A 435 -5.48 15.30 2.54
N PRO A 436 -6.19 16.44 2.58
CA PRO A 436 -7.25 16.68 3.57
C PRO A 436 -8.37 15.64 3.57
N ALA A 437 -8.70 15.01 2.43
CA ALA A 437 -9.68 13.93 2.36
C ALA A 437 -9.14 12.63 3.00
N VAL A 438 -7.86 12.30 2.77
CA VAL A 438 -7.17 11.17 3.44
C VAL A 438 -7.15 11.37 4.96
N ARG A 439 -6.80 12.58 5.41
CA ARG A 439 -6.86 12.95 6.84
C ARG A 439 -8.26 12.84 7.41
N HIS A 440 -9.28 13.21 6.64
CA HIS A 440 -10.67 13.09 7.05
C HIS A 440 -11.06 11.62 7.22
N TYR A 441 -10.69 10.75 6.27
CA TYR A 441 -10.90 9.31 6.36
C TYR A 441 -10.29 8.73 7.64
N VAL A 442 -8.99 8.96 7.88
CA VAL A 442 -8.30 8.43 9.07
C VAL A 442 -8.93 8.97 10.36
N ALA A 443 -9.39 10.21 10.36
CA ALA A 443 -10.00 10.80 11.54
C ALA A 443 -11.47 10.36 11.77
N LEU A 444 -12.09 9.68 10.80
CA LEU A 444 -13.40 9.01 10.93
C LEU A 444 -13.27 7.53 11.27
N LYS A 445 -12.36 6.83 10.59
CA LYS A 445 -12.21 5.37 10.69
C LYS A 445 -11.15 4.92 11.70
N GLY A 446 -10.27 5.85 12.11
CA GLY A 446 -9.06 5.52 12.84
C GLY A 446 -8.02 4.85 11.95
N LEU A 447 -6.84 4.65 12.52
CA LEU A 447 -5.88 3.71 11.98
C LEU A 447 -6.12 2.33 12.60
N PRO A 448 -6.00 1.23 11.83
CA PRO A 448 -6.02 -0.12 12.37
C PRO A 448 -5.05 -0.30 13.53
N ASP A 449 -5.25 -1.29 14.37
CA ASP A 449 -4.27 -1.59 15.42
C ASP A 449 -3.05 -2.28 14.84
N VAL A 450 -1.88 -1.96 15.40
CA VAL A 450 -0.61 -2.61 15.04
C VAL A 450 -0.73 -4.07 15.45
N GLN A 451 -0.66 -4.97 14.48
CA GLN A 451 -0.77 -6.41 14.72
C GLN A 451 0.46 -6.92 15.46
N GLU A 452 0.33 -8.04 16.16
CA GLU A 452 1.47 -8.71 16.77
C GLU A 452 2.11 -9.71 15.78
N PHE A 453 3.43 -9.80 15.82
CA PHE A 453 4.14 -10.92 15.21
C PHE A 453 4.02 -12.15 16.11
N GLU A 454 3.83 -13.33 15.53
CA GLU A 454 3.61 -14.54 16.33
C GLU A 454 4.91 -14.94 17.02
N GLY A 455 4.83 -15.20 18.33
CA GLY A 455 6.00 -15.38 19.19
C GLY A 455 6.71 -14.07 19.58
N GLY A 456 6.24 -12.91 19.11
CA GLY A 456 6.70 -11.60 19.54
C GLY A 456 8.17 -11.31 19.22
N PHE A 457 8.83 -10.59 20.13
CA PHE A 457 10.20 -10.09 19.95
C PHE A 457 11.22 -11.21 19.71
N ASP A 458 11.20 -12.25 20.54
CA ASP A 458 12.21 -13.31 20.48
C ASP A 458 12.08 -14.13 19.19
N ALA A 459 10.85 -14.37 18.72
CA ALA A 459 10.62 -15.02 17.44
C ALA A 459 11.08 -14.16 16.25
N ALA A 460 10.93 -12.83 16.32
CA ALA A 460 11.44 -11.93 15.30
C ALA A 460 12.98 -11.91 15.28
N VAL A 461 13.62 -11.87 16.45
CA VAL A 461 15.08 -11.99 16.59
C VAL A 461 15.58 -13.31 16.01
N ASP A 462 14.94 -14.42 16.36
CA ASP A 462 15.30 -15.76 15.87
C ASP A 462 15.15 -15.86 14.35
N LEU A 463 14.03 -15.40 13.79
CA LEU A 463 13.76 -15.40 12.36
C LEU A 463 14.82 -14.63 11.56
N LEU A 464 15.10 -13.39 11.95
CA LEU A 464 16.06 -12.54 11.23
C LEU A 464 17.51 -13.01 11.43
N ALA A 465 17.85 -13.57 12.60
CA ALA A 465 19.16 -14.17 12.83
C ALA A 465 19.41 -15.34 11.88
N HIS A 466 18.43 -16.23 11.73
CA HIS A 466 18.49 -17.30 10.75
C HIS A 466 18.51 -16.78 9.31
N GLY A 467 17.86 -15.64 9.01
CA GLY A 467 17.99 -14.99 7.71
C GLY A 467 19.40 -14.54 7.36
N TRP A 468 20.16 -13.99 8.32
CA TRP A 468 21.55 -13.60 8.08
C TRP A 468 22.54 -14.78 8.07
N LEU A 469 22.27 -15.81 8.87
CA LEU A 469 23.20 -16.92 9.08
C LEU A 469 23.00 -18.07 8.09
N ASP A 470 21.76 -18.43 7.82
CA ASP A 470 21.41 -19.74 7.23
C ASP A 470 20.78 -19.64 5.85
N SER A 471 20.30 -18.46 5.45
CA SER A 471 19.74 -18.26 4.10
C SER A 471 20.82 -18.05 3.04
N GLN A 472 20.42 -18.15 1.77
CA GLN A 472 21.30 -17.92 0.62
C GLN A 472 21.74 -16.46 0.43
N ILE A 473 21.30 -15.53 1.30
CA ILE A 473 21.76 -14.13 1.26
C ILE A 473 23.24 -14.01 1.63
N ASN A 474 23.75 -14.97 2.42
CA ASN A 474 25.12 -14.98 2.93
C ASN A 474 25.99 -15.95 2.13
N GLU A 475 27.03 -15.39 1.51
CA GLU A 475 28.08 -16.12 0.82
C GLU A 475 29.41 -15.91 1.54
N ASN A 476 29.61 -16.62 2.66
CA ASN A 476 30.88 -16.64 3.40
C ASN A 476 31.33 -15.24 3.90
N GLY A 477 30.40 -14.50 4.49
CA GLY A 477 30.58 -13.14 5.02
C GLY A 477 30.46 -12.05 3.97
N LEU A 478 30.13 -12.38 2.73
CA LEU A 478 29.64 -11.45 1.72
C LEU A 478 28.13 -11.58 1.64
N PHE A 479 27.42 -10.48 1.40
CA PHE A 479 25.96 -10.47 1.42
C PHE A 479 25.38 -10.00 0.10
N ARG A 480 24.34 -10.68 -0.35
CA ARG A 480 23.55 -10.28 -1.52
C ARG A 480 22.55 -9.20 -1.12
N HIS A 481 22.16 -8.38 -2.09
CA HIS A 481 21.02 -7.48 -1.93
C HIS A 481 19.70 -8.27 -1.84
N ALA A 482 19.53 -9.24 -2.74
CA ALA A 482 18.45 -10.21 -2.75
C ALA A 482 18.93 -11.53 -3.35
N VAL A 483 18.27 -12.64 -2.99
CA VAL A 483 18.49 -13.96 -3.61
C VAL A 483 17.57 -14.07 -4.83
N TRP A 484 18.15 -14.10 -6.04
CA TRP A 484 17.41 -14.24 -7.30
C TRP A 484 18.28 -14.80 -8.43
N GLY A 485 18.58 -16.11 -8.38
CA GLY A 485 19.49 -16.75 -9.33
C GLY A 485 20.89 -16.12 -9.30
N ASN A 486 21.43 -15.78 -10.47
CA ASN A 486 22.73 -15.10 -10.59
C ASN A 486 22.65 -13.57 -10.50
N ASN A 487 21.45 -13.00 -10.30
CA ASN A 487 21.30 -11.56 -10.06
C ASN A 487 21.77 -11.20 -8.65
N PHE A 488 22.07 -9.92 -8.43
CA PHE A 488 22.49 -9.36 -7.14
C PHE A 488 23.63 -10.14 -6.48
N PRO A 489 24.83 -10.14 -7.08
CA PRO A 489 25.98 -10.87 -6.53
C PRO A 489 26.34 -10.39 -5.12
N ALA A 490 26.87 -11.30 -4.31
CA ALA A 490 27.26 -10.98 -2.94
C ALA A 490 28.43 -9.99 -2.90
N GLY A 491 28.37 -9.03 -1.97
CA GLY A 491 29.41 -8.04 -1.75
C GLY A 491 29.65 -7.74 -0.27
N PRO A 492 30.69 -6.95 0.06
CA PRO A 492 30.91 -6.49 1.43
C PRO A 492 29.71 -5.65 1.92
N ALA A 493 29.24 -5.89 3.15
CA ALA A 493 28.08 -5.21 3.72
C ALA A 493 28.27 -4.95 5.22
N ALA A 494 28.57 -3.70 5.59
CA ALA A 494 28.77 -3.31 6.98
C ALA A 494 27.45 -3.24 7.76
N ASP A 495 26.34 -2.94 7.09
CA ASP A 495 25.00 -2.97 7.69
C ASP A 495 24.60 -4.38 8.16
N ALA A 496 24.89 -5.43 7.37
CA ALA A 496 24.67 -6.82 7.75
C ALA A 496 25.45 -7.18 9.03
N ALA A 497 26.72 -6.76 9.13
CA ALA A 497 27.52 -6.94 10.34
C ALA A 497 26.90 -6.25 11.55
N MET A 498 26.44 -5.01 11.39
CA MET A 498 25.75 -4.26 12.45
C MET A 498 24.47 -4.96 12.89
N TYR A 499 23.62 -5.37 11.94
CA TYR A 499 22.36 -6.04 12.24
C TYR A 499 22.56 -7.38 12.95
N MET A 500 23.56 -8.17 12.56
CA MET A 500 23.93 -9.39 13.28
C MET A 500 24.46 -9.10 14.70
N ASP A 501 25.24 -8.02 14.88
CA ASP A 501 25.71 -7.59 16.22
C ASP A 501 24.54 -7.17 17.12
N TRP A 502 23.56 -6.46 16.56
CA TRP A 502 22.33 -6.10 17.27
C TRP A 502 21.54 -7.34 17.71
N LEU A 503 21.36 -8.31 16.81
CA LEU A 503 20.65 -9.57 17.12
C LEU A 503 21.40 -10.39 18.17
N ALA A 504 22.73 -10.44 18.13
CA ALA A 504 23.54 -11.14 19.12
C ALA A 504 23.33 -10.56 20.53
N ASN A 505 23.18 -9.24 20.64
CA ASN A 505 22.90 -8.55 21.91
C ASN A 505 21.47 -8.76 22.42
N ASN A 506 20.55 -9.22 21.58
CA ASN A 506 19.12 -9.32 21.90
C ASN A 506 18.59 -10.76 21.92
N THR A 507 19.36 -11.76 21.49
CA THR A 507 18.97 -13.17 21.61
C THR A 507 19.31 -13.72 22.99
N GLU A 508 18.42 -14.52 23.56
CA GLU A 508 18.68 -15.30 24.78
C GLU A 508 19.45 -16.60 24.50
N ASN A 509 19.51 -17.04 23.23
CA ASN A 509 20.16 -18.29 22.84
C ASN A 509 21.68 -18.08 22.69
N GLU A 510 22.47 -18.67 23.60
CA GLU A 510 23.94 -18.55 23.62
C GLU A 510 24.61 -19.08 22.35
N SER A 511 24.12 -20.19 21.80
CA SER A 511 24.66 -20.76 20.57
C SER A 511 24.38 -19.85 19.37
N LEU A 512 23.17 -19.29 19.29
CA LEU A 512 22.82 -18.34 18.23
C LEU A 512 23.65 -17.05 18.35
N ARG A 513 23.83 -16.55 19.58
CA ARG A 513 24.69 -15.38 19.87
C ARG A 513 26.13 -15.59 19.40
N GLU A 514 26.70 -16.77 19.65
CA GLU A 514 28.05 -17.12 19.21
C GLU A 514 28.14 -17.16 17.68
N ARG A 515 27.17 -17.81 17.01
CA ARG A 515 27.12 -17.88 15.54
C ARG A 515 27.02 -16.49 14.90
N LEU A 516 26.12 -15.64 15.39
CA LEU A 516 25.99 -14.25 14.94
C LEU A 516 27.27 -13.45 15.15
N SER A 517 27.93 -13.62 16.30
CA SER A 517 29.18 -12.93 16.61
C SER A 517 30.32 -13.35 15.67
N ASN A 518 30.43 -14.65 15.38
CA ASN A 518 31.42 -15.19 14.45
C ASN A 518 31.17 -14.69 13.02
N GLU A 519 29.92 -14.70 12.56
CA GLU A 519 29.59 -14.29 11.21
C GLU A 519 29.69 -12.77 11.00
N LYS A 520 29.33 -11.98 12.00
CA LYS A 520 29.67 -10.54 12.05
C LYS A 520 31.17 -10.31 11.87
N ASN A 521 32.02 -11.01 12.62
CA ASN A 521 33.47 -10.83 12.50
C ASN A 521 33.97 -11.22 11.11
N ARG A 522 33.41 -12.27 10.52
CA ARG A 522 33.66 -12.67 9.13
C ARG A 522 33.25 -11.55 8.16
N ALA A 523 32.04 -11.00 8.30
CA ALA A 523 31.55 -9.90 7.49
C ALA A 523 32.46 -8.67 7.55
N LEU A 524 32.86 -8.27 8.76
CA LEU A 524 33.80 -7.16 8.97
C LEU A 524 35.16 -7.40 8.30
N SER A 525 35.65 -8.65 8.30
CA SER A 525 36.91 -9.01 7.62
C SER A 525 36.84 -8.92 6.09
N ARG A 526 35.63 -8.88 5.51
CA ARG A 526 35.41 -8.69 4.06
C ARG A 526 35.35 -7.22 3.65
N ILE A 527 35.19 -6.30 4.60
CA ILE A 527 35.15 -4.87 4.30
C ILE A 527 36.57 -4.42 3.88
N PRO A 528 36.72 -3.78 2.70
CA PRO A 528 38.00 -3.25 2.27
C PRO A 528 38.56 -2.26 3.30
N SER A 529 39.87 -2.35 3.60
CA SER A 529 40.52 -1.49 4.59
C SER A 529 40.42 0.01 4.30
N GLY A 530 40.15 0.40 3.04
CA GLY A 530 39.93 1.79 2.64
C GLY A 530 38.47 2.29 2.78
N GLN A 531 37.49 1.42 3.02
CA GLN A 531 36.07 1.81 3.11
C GLN A 531 35.65 2.16 4.55
N PRO A 532 35.02 3.34 4.81
CA PRO A 532 34.66 3.78 6.15
C PRO A 532 33.36 3.10 6.64
N PHE A 533 33.25 1.78 6.48
CA PHE A 533 32.10 0.96 6.85
C PHE A 533 30.76 1.45 6.31
N SER A 534 30.76 2.07 5.12
CA SER A 534 29.55 2.63 4.48
C SER A 534 28.86 1.69 3.49
N SER A 535 29.37 0.47 3.30
CA SER A 535 28.73 -0.56 2.48
C SER A 535 27.45 -1.07 3.13
N GLY A 536 26.43 -1.33 2.32
CA GLY A 536 25.25 -2.03 2.78
C GLY A 536 24.40 -2.62 1.67
N VAL A 537 23.50 -3.51 2.07
CA VAL A 537 22.57 -4.22 1.19
C VAL A 537 21.11 -3.85 1.46
N SER A 538 20.81 -3.25 2.61
CA SER A 538 19.46 -2.91 3.05
C SER A 538 18.89 -1.68 2.35
N HIS A 539 17.58 -1.62 2.11
CA HIS A 539 16.95 -0.45 1.49
C HIS A 539 16.78 0.74 2.45
N ALA A 540 16.55 0.44 3.74
CA ALA A 540 16.49 1.47 4.77
C ALA A 540 17.92 1.83 5.22
N HIS A 541 18.49 2.86 4.61
CA HIS A 541 19.84 3.32 4.92
C HIS A 541 19.88 4.24 6.15
N LEU A 542 20.43 3.72 7.25
CA LEU A 542 20.75 4.49 8.46
C LEU A 542 22.28 4.79 8.48
N PRO A 543 22.71 6.01 8.85
CA PRO A 543 24.12 6.40 8.81
C PRO A 543 24.90 6.03 10.09
N ASN A 544 24.72 4.80 10.59
CA ASN A 544 25.16 4.40 11.93
C ASN A 544 26.26 3.32 11.96
N THR A 545 26.49 2.57 10.89
CA THR A 545 27.57 1.57 10.83
C THR A 545 28.96 2.13 11.18
N PRO A 546 29.37 3.34 10.75
CA PRO A 546 30.67 3.89 11.13
C PRO A 546 30.70 4.35 12.59
N LEU A 547 29.54 4.67 13.18
CA LEU A 547 29.42 4.98 14.61
C LEU A 547 29.64 3.74 15.49
N LEU A 548 29.53 2.53 14.95
CA LEU A 548 29.77 1.28 15.68
C LEU A 548 31.13 0.63 15.38
N PHE A 549 31.64 0.80 14.16
CA PHE A 549 32.86 0.14 13.71
C PHE A 549 34.05 1.10 13.54
N GLY A 550 33.84 2.40 13.70
CA GLY A 550 34.87 3.44 13.62
C GLY A 550 34.99 4.08 12.24
N ARG A 551 36.03 4.90 12.07
CA ARG A 551 36.27 5.73 10.87
C ARG A 551 35.13 6.72 10.57
N THR A 552 34.43 7.15 11.61
CA THR A 552 33.31 8.08 11.54
C THR A 552 33.66 9.37 10.81
N PHE A 553 34.83 9.95 11.06
CA PHE A 553 35.24 11.19 10.40
C PHE A 553 35.39 11.02 8.89
N GLU A 554 36.02 9.93 8.44
CA GLU A 554 36.18 9.62 7.02
C GLU A 554 34.83 9.40 6.33
N PHE A 555 33.89 8.75 7.02
CA PHE A 555 32.52 8.63 6.54
C PHE A 555 31.83 9.99 6.36
N VAL A 556 31.96 10.90 7.34
CA VAL A 556 31.39 12.25 7.22
C VAL A 556 31.99 12.99 6.03
N GLN A 557 33.31 12.89 5.81
CA GLN A 557 33.96 13.47 4.62
C GLN A 557 33.43 12.85 3.32
N GLN A 558 33.28 11.53 3.26
CA GLN A 558 32.71 10.84 2.11
C GLN A 558 31.28 11.33 1.80
N ARG A 559 30.42 11.44 2.81
CA ARG A 559 29.04 11.92 2.66
C ARG A 559 28.97 13.38 2.25
N HIS A 560 29.84 14.21 2.81
CA HIS A 560 29.96 15.62 2.43
C HIS A 560 30.34 15.77 0.95
N SER A 561 31.38 15.07 0.49
CA SER A 561 31.79 15.08 -0.93
C SER A 561 30.67 14.58 -1.84
N GLN A 562 29.99 13.48 -1.46
CA GLN A 562 28.85 12.97 -2.21
C GLN A 562 27.74 14.02 -2.35
N ALA A 563 27.42 14.76 -1.29
CA ALA A 563 26.39 15.79 -1.34
C ALA A 563 26.76 16.96 -2.26
N LEU A 564 28.04 17.38 -2.27
CA LEU A 564 28.52 18.39 -3.22
C LEU A 564 28.37 17.93 -4.66
N ASP A 565 28.68 16.67 -4.95
CA ASP A 565 28.52 16.10 -6.29
C ASP A 565 27.05 16.05 -6.71
N LEU A 566 26.15 15.60 -5.81
CA LEU A 566 24.71 15.56 -6.07
C LEU A 566 24.11 16.95 -6.34
N LEU A 567 24.58 17.99 -5.64
CA LEU A 567 24.13 19.37 -5.87
C LEU A 567 24.37 19.82 -7.32
N THR A 568 25.40 19.30 -8.00
CA THR A 568 25.67 19.62 -9.42
C THR A 568 24.63 19.05 -10.40
N GLY A 569 23.80 18.09 -9.94
CA GLY A 569 22.72 17.49 -10.72
C GLY A 569 21.49 18.38 -10.88
N PHE A 570 21.41 19.49 -10.14
CA PHE A 570 20.29 20.43 -10.17
C PHE A 570 20.64 21.69 -10.95
N ASP A 571 19.67 22.19 -11.72
CA ASP A 571 19.84 23.46 -12.43
C ASP A 571 19.61 24.69 -11.52
N SER A 572 19.71 25.90 -12.10
CA SER A 572 19.53 27.14 -11.35
C SER A 572 18.11 27.32 -10.78
N ALA A 573 17.10 26.69 -11.38
CA ALA A 573 15.73 26.64 -10.89
C ALA A 573 15.51 25.54 -9.83
N GLY A 574 16.52 24.70 -9.58
CA GLY A 574 16.43 23.58 -8.65
C GLY A 574 15.77 22.35 -9.26
N VAL A 575 15.69 22.25 -10.58
CA VAL A 575 15.14 21.08 -11.28
C VAL A 575 16.24 20.05 -11.47
N LYS A 576 15.96 18.80 -11.07
CA LYS A 576 16.75 17.63 -11.47
C LYS A 576 16.12 17.01 -12.70
N LEU A 577 16.79 17.15 -13.84
CA LEU A 577 16.33 16.57 -15.10
C LEU A 577 16.60 15.06 -15.15
N TYR A 578 15.57 14.31 -15.51
CA TYR A 578 15.66 12.90 -15.86
C TYR A 578 16.52 12.75 -17.12
N ARG A 579 17.48 11.82 -17.06
CA ARG A 579 18.35 11.47 -18.17
C ARG A 579 18.03 10.02 -18.56
N PRO A 580 17.46 9.79 -19.75
CA PRO A 580 17.11 8.44 -20.18
C PRO A 580 18.37 7.58 -20.38
N GLY A 581 18.27 6.31 -20.00
CA GLY A 581 19.21 5.27 -20.41
C GLY A 581 18.74 4.62 -21.72
N ASP A 582 18.82 3.29 -21.80
CA ASP A 582 18.31 2.53 -22.95
C ASP A 582 16.79 2.69 -23.13
N THR A 583 16.07 2.88 -22.02
CA THR A 583 14.63 3.16 -21.99
C THR A 583 14.38 4.57 -21.46
N ASP A 584 13.58 5.36 -22.17
CA ASP A 584 13.12 6.67 -21.70
C ASP A 584 11.83 6.52 -20.86
N TYR A 585 11.99 6.35 -19.54
CA TYR A 585 10.88 6.27 -18.59
C TYR A 585 10.06 7.56 -18.48
N SER A 586 10.53 8.68 -19.03
CA SER A 586 9.79 9.93 -19.04
C SER A 586 8.88 10.13 -20.26
N LYS A 587 8.84 9.19 -21.21
CA LYS A 587 8.06 9.33 -22.45
C LYS A 587 6.56 9.59 -22.24
N THR A 588 5.99 9.13 -21.13
CA THR A 588 4.57 9.34 -20.76
C THR A 588 4.37 10.45 -19.73
N HIS A 589 5.45 11.06 -19.24
CA HIS A 589 5.35 12.15 -18.27
C HIS A 589 5.29 13.50 -19.00
N PHE A 590 4.48 14.43 -18.48
CA PHE A 590 4.32 15.77 -19.04
C PHE A 590 5.54 16.68 -18.80
N ALA A 591 6.49 16.24 -17.98
CA ALA A 591 7.76 16.90 -17.70
C ALA A 591 8.91 15.89 -17.73
N LYS A 592 10.15 16.39 -17.72
CA LYS A 592 11.37 15.59 -17.59
C LYS A 592 11.93 15.61 -16.16
N HIS A 593 11.10 15.88 -15.16
CA HIS A 593 11.48 15.87 -13.75
C HIS A 593 10.29 15.44 -12.89
N ALA A 594 10.55 14.91 -11.70
CA ALA A 594 9.51 14.50 -10.74
C ALA A 594 10.01 14.60 -9.30
N SER A 595 9.07 14.62 -8.35
CA SER A 595 9.35 14.77 -6.92
C SER A 595 10.20 13.63 -6.36
N GLY A 596 9.97 12.37 -6.77
CA GLY A 596 10.77 11.22 -6.33
C GLY A 596 12.20 11.24 -6.84
N LEU A 597 12.37 11.58 -8.12
CA LEU A 597 13.69 11.70 -8.77
C LEU A 597 14.58 12.73 -8.07
N ALA A 598 14.02 13.90 -7.74
CA ALA A 598 14.72 14.97 -7.04
C ALA A 598 14.85 14.67 -5.54
N GLY A 599 13.79 14.17 -4.91
CA GLY A 599 13.71 13.89 -3.48
C GLY A 599 14.74 12.88 -3.00
N SER A 600 15.04 11.85 -3.81
CA SER A 600 16.06 10.84 -3.47
C SER A 600 17.43 11.47 -3.20
N ASP A 601 17.92 12.34 -4.09
CA ASP A 601 19.16 13.10 -3.87
C ASP A 601 19.02 14.11 -2.74
N MET A 602 17.87 14.77 -2.66
CA MET A 602 17.64 15.82 -1.66
C MET A 602 17.72 15.27 -0.23
N ALA A 603 17.20 14.07 -0.01
CA ALA A 603 17.32 13.37 1.27
C ALA A 603 18.79 13.07 1.62
N VAL A 604 19.61 12.66 0.64
CA VAL A 604 21.05 12.39 0.84
C VAL A 604 21.82 13.68 1.14
N ILE A 605 21.55 14.75 0.40
CA ILE A 605 22.20 16.06 0.59
C ILE A 605 21.91 16.60 2.00
N LEU A 606 20.66 16.52 2.46
CA LEU A 606 20.28 17.00 3.79
C LEU A 606 20.80 16.10 4.91
N GLU A 607 20.91 14.79 4.69
CA GLU A 607 21.55 13.89 5.66
C GLU A 607 23.03 14.21 5.81
N ALA A 608 23.74 14.46 4.71
CA ALA A 608 25.13 14.89 4.73
C ALA A 608 25.30 16.26 5.40
N ALA A 609 24.39 17.20 5.17
CA ALA A 609 24.40 18.52 5.82
C ALA A 609 24.23 18.41 7.34
N ALA A 610 23.38 17.51 7.82
CA ALA A 610 23.25 17.22 9.25
C ALA A 610 24.52 16.56 9.82
N LEU A 611 25.08 15.57 9.09
CA LEU A 611 26.29 14.86 9.49
C LEU A 611 27.54 15.75 9.57
N SER A 612 27.73 16.67 8.62
CA SER A 612 28.92 17.53 8.57
C SER A 612 28.74 18.83 9.37
N ALA A 613 27.50 19.30 9.52
CA ALA A 613 27.18 20.64 10.00
C ALA A 613 27.93 21.76 9.24
N ASP A 614 28.33 21.51 7.99
CA ASP A 614 29.00 22.50 7.16
C ASP A 614 28.03 23.63 6.79
N LYS A 615 28.42 24.86 7.10
CA LYS A 615 27.54 26.03 6.98
C LYS A 615 27.16 26.32 5.53
N GLU A 616 28.10 26.15 4.59
CA GLU A 616 27.88 26.41 3.18
C GLU A 616 26.98 25.34 2.56
N LEU A 617 27.22 24.06 2.89
CA LEU A 617 26.38 22.95 2.47
C LEU A 617 24.96 23.08 3.02
N ILE A 618 24.80 23.46 4.31
CA ILE A 618 23.48 23.72 4.91
C ILE A 618 22.76 24.81 4.12
N GLU A 619 23.40 25.95 3.86
CA GLU A 619 22.79 27.05 3.11
C GLU A 619 22.35 26.61 1.71
N LYS A 620 23.23 25.92 0.97
CA LYS A 620 22.93 25.38 -0.36
C LYS A 620 21.78 24.37 -0.34
N ALA A 621 21.80 23.44 0.61
CA ALA A 621 20.79 22.40 0.75
C ALA A 621 19.41 22.99 1.08
N LEU A 622 19.35 23.95 1.99
CA LEU A 622 18.10 24.63 2.37
C LEU A 622 17.55 25.49 1.23
N ASN A 623 18.42 26.24 0.54
CA ASN A 623 18.02 27.01 -0.64
C ASN A 623 17.49 26.10 -1.76
N LEU A 624 18.08 24.91 -1.95
CA LEU A 624 17.57 23.93 -2.91
C LEU A 624 16.24 23.32 -2.47
N LEU A 625 16.06 23.03 -1.17
CA LEU A 625 14.80 22.53 -0.60
C LEU A 625 13.65 23.55 -0.74
N ASP A 626 13.95 24.85 -0.63
CA ASP A 626 12.99 25.92 -0.91
C ASP A 626 12.53 25.88 -2.38
N LYS A 627 13.44 25.65 -3.32
CA LYS A 627 13.11 25.44 -4.74
C LYS A 627 12.29 24.16 -4.96
N GLN A 628 12.60 23.07 -4.25
CA GLN A 628 11.77 21.85 -4.29
C GLN A 628 10.33 22.13 -3.84
N THR A 629 10.17 22.98 -2.82
CA THR A 629 8.84 23.37 -2.31
C THR A 629 8.05 24.14 -3.36
N VAL A 630 8.70 25.08 -4.06
CA VAL A 630 8.07 25.83 -5.15
C VAL A 630 7.62 24.91 -6.30
N LEU A 631 8.41 23.88 -6.61
CA LEU A 631 8.13 22.96 -7.71
C LEU A 631 7.05 21.92 -7.37
N TYR A 632 7.04 21.40 -6.14
CA TYR A 632 6.35 20.15 -5.82
C TYR A 632 5.33 20.23 -4.68
N ALA A 633 5.24 21.33 -3.93
CA ALA A 633 4.21 21.45 -2.90
C ALA A 633 2.81 21.27 -3.51
N ASP A 634 1.93 20.56 -2.80
CA ASP A 634 0.58 20.23 -3.25
C ASP A 634 0.50 19.34 -4.54
N THR A 635 1.60 18.71 -4.98
CA THR A 635 1.63 17.82 -6.16
C THR A 635 1.50 16.33 -5.81
N VAL A 636 1.42 15.46 -6.82
CA VAL A 636 1.37 13.99 -6.64
C VAL A 636 2.80 13.44 -6.44
N PRO A 637 3.04 12.49 -5.52
CA PRO A 637 4.34 11.84 -5.35
C PRO A 637 4.65 10.94 -6.55
N ARG A 638 5.59 11.29 -7.43
CA ARG A 638 5.86 10.56 -8.68
C ARG A 638 7.34 10.22 -8.87
N GLY A 639 7.59 9.09 -9.53
CA GLY A 639 8.82 8.81 -10.26
C GLY A 639 10.09 8.69 -9.42
N ALA A 640 10.10 7.83 -8.39
CA ALA A 640 11.33 7.45 -7.69
C ALA A 640 11.97 6.18 -8.29
N GLN A 641 11.17 5.29 -8.88
CA GLN A 641 11.63 3.99 -9.41
C GLN A 641 11.97 3.95 -10.92
N THR A 642 12.58 5.02 -11.45
CA THR A 642 12.82 5.19 -12.90
C THR A 642 13.94 4.35 -13.52
N TRP A 643 14.25 3.20 -12.90
CA TRP A 643 15.01 2.11 -13.50
C TRP A 643 14.10 1.05 -14.15
N GLU A 644 12.83 0.97 -13.73
CA GLU A 644 11.85 0.00 -14.26
C GLU A 644 10.42 0.57 -14.41
N VAL A 645 10.08 1.63 -13.67
CA VAL A 645 8.74 2.22 -13.64
C VAL A 645 8.74 3.57 -14.38
N PRO A 646 7.67 3.93 -15.11
CA PRO A 646 7.57 5.23 -15.77
C PRO A 646 7.75 6.40 -14.79
N LEU A 647 8.43 7.47 -15.21
CA LEU A 647 8.59 8.72 -14.43
C LEU A 647 7.22 9.33 -14.07
N HIS A 648 6.20 9.06 -14.89
CA HIS A 648 4.84 9.51 -14.63
C HIS A 648 4.26 8.89 -13.36
N THR A 649 4.67 7.70 -12.94
CA THR A 649 3.86 6.89 -12.02
C THR A 649 3.90 7.38 -10.56
N PRO A 650 2.73 7.46 -9.88
CA PRO A 650 2.68 7.73 -8.46
C PRO A 650 3.36 6.64 -7.63
N ASP A 651 4.11 7.04 -6.61
CA ASP A 651 5.13 6.20 -5.98
C ASP A 651 5.31 6.50 -4.48
N ILE A 652 5.22 5.48 -3.62
CA ILE A 652 5.39 5.65 -2.17
C ILE A 652 6.82 6.05 -1.79
N LEU A 653 7.84 5.67 -2.57
CA LEU A 653 9.22 6.10 -2.34
C LEU A 653 9.40 7.59 -2.58
N ALA A 654 8.66 8.17 -3.53
CA ALA A 654 8.65 9.62 -3.71
C ALA A 654 8.13 10.32 -2.44
N SER A 655 7.07 9.79 -1.82
CA SER A 655 6.62 10.26 -0.50
C SER A 655 7.71 10.07 0.57
N ALA A 656 8.35 8.90 0.64
CA ALA A 656 9.39 8.61 1.63
C ALA A 656 10.56 9.59 1.56
N HIS A 657 11.08 9.83 0.35
CA HIS A 657 12.21 10.72 0.14
C HIS A 657 11.87 12.17 0.49
N MET A 658 10.68 12.64 0.10
CA MET A 658 10.25 14.01 0.43
C MET A 658 10.01 14.17 1.94
N VAL A 659 9.41 13.19 2.62
CA VAL A 659 9.29 13.20 4.09
C VAL A 659 10.67 13.31 4.74
N LYS A 660 11.62 12.46 4.34
CA LYS A 660 12.99 12.47 4.91
C LYS A 660 13.68 13.81 4.66
N ALA A 661 13.61 14.34 3.44
CA ALA A 661 14.18 15.63 3.09
C ALA A 661 13.59 16.75 3.96
N TYR A 662 12.27 16.89 4.03
CA TYR A 662 11.65 17.97 4.81
C TYR A 662 11.80 17.80 6.32
N ALA A 663 11.78 16.57 6.85
CA ALA A 663 12.05 16.32 8.27
C ALA A 663 13.49 16.71 8.64
N LEU A 664 14.49 16.38 7.80
CA LEU A 664 15.86 16.85 7.98
C LEU A 664 15.98 18.36 7.81
N GLY A 665 15.30 18.96 6.82
CA GLY A 665 15.23 20.41 6.63
C GLY A 665 14.70 21.13 7.87
N TYR A 666 13.65 20.60 8.50
CA TYR A 666 13.14 21.10 9.78
C TYR A 666 14.17 20.91 10.90
N THR A 667 14.74 19.71 11.05
CA THR A 667 15.76 19.45 12.07
C THR A 667 16.94 20.41 11.93
N ILE A 668 17.40 20.70 10.72
CA ILE A 668 18.53 21.59 10.44
C ILE A 668 18.18 23.05 10.69
N SER A 669 16.99 23.51 10.31
CA SER A 669 16.68 24.95 10.26
C SER A 669 15.73 25.44 11.36
N GLY A 670 14.88 24.57 11.91
CA GLY A 670 13.76 24.92 12.78
C GLY A 670 12.59 25.60 12.08
N ARG A 671 12.60 25.69 10.73
CA ARG A 671 11.54 26.38 9.97
C ARG A 671 10.25 25.56 9.90
N GLN A 672 9.18 26.10 10.46
CA GLN A 672 7.89 25.42 10.56
C GLN A 672 7.31 25.00 9.20
N GLU A 673 7.56 25.78 8.15
CA GLU A 673 7.14 25.46 6.78
C GLU A 673 7.65 24.09 6.28
N TYR A 674 8.85 23.68 6.70
CA TYR A 674 9.37 22.36 6.39
C TYR A 674 8.70 21.25 7.17
N LEU A 675 8.37 21.48 8.44
CA LEU A 675 7.60 20.49 9.20
C LEU A 675 6.20 20.30 8.58
N ASP A 676 5.60 21.39 8.11
CA ASP A 676 4.31 21.33 7.44
C ASP A 676 4.39 20.58 6.10
N GLN A 677 5.47 20.76 5.33
CA GLN A 677 5.75 19.96 4.14
C GLN A 677 6.05 18.49 4.47
N ALA A 678 6.82 18.19 5.53
CA ALA A 678 7.08 16.82 5.95
C ALA A 678 5.77 16.09 6.30
N ARG A 679 4.86 16.77 7.03
CA ARG A 679 3.51 16.27 7.32
C ARG A 679 2.69 16.06 6.05
N TYR A 680 2.72 17.02 5.13
CA TYR A 680 2.02 16.92 3.84
C TYR A 680 2.46 15.67 3.08
N TRP A 681 3.78 15.53 2.83
CA TRP A 681 4.35 14.40 2.11
C TRP A 681 4.14 13.07 2.84
N ALA A 682 4.12 13.07 4.17
CA ALA A 682 3.77 11.87 4.94
C ALA A 682 2.35 11.42 4.60
N TRP A 683 1.37 12.32 4.57
CA TRP A 683 0.01 11.97 4.15
C TRP A 683 -0.10 11.49 2.70
N THR A 684 0.79 11.92 1.79
CA THR A 684 0.76 11.45 0.39
C THR A 684 1.12 9.97 0.23
N GLY A 685 1.85 9.38 1.19
CA GLY A 685 2.19 7.95 1.18
C GLY A 685 1.06 7.04 1.71
N VAL A 686 0.14 7.58 2.52
CA VAL A 686 -0.95 6.80 3.13
C VAL A 686 -1.86 6.11 2.09
N PRO A 687 -2.24 6.71 0.95
CA PRO A 687 -2.96 6.03 -0.14
C PRO A 687 -2.37 4.70 -0.64
N PHE A 688 -1.09 4.43 -0.39
CA PHE A 688 -0.41 3.20 -0.77
C PHE A 688 -0.44 2.13 0.35
N VAL A 689 -0.94 2.47 1.54
CA VAL A 689 -0.97 1.61 2.73
C VAL A 689 -2.36 1.05 2.93
N TYR A 690 -2.48 -0.27 3.08
CA TYR A 690 -3.75 -0.91 3.41
C TYR A 690 -4.20 -0.53 4.83
N LEU A 691 -5.26 0.29 4.94
CA LEU A 691 -5.87 0.66 6.23
C LEU A 691 -7.09 -0.20 6.57
N GLN A 692 -7.34 -1.23 5.77
CA GLN A 692 -8.35 -2.26 6.00
C GLN A 692 -7.81 -3.58 5.46
N ALA A 693 -8.17 -4.69 6.11
CA ALA A 693 -7.82 -6.01 5.62
C ALA A 693 -8.50 -6.25 4.26
N PRO A 694 -7.73 -6.44 3.16
CA PRO A 694 -8.30 -6.64 1.82
C PRO A 694 -8.75 -8.10 1.59
N THR A 695 -8.26 -9.03 2.40
CA THR A 695 -8.62 -10.45 2.39
C THR A 695 -8.77 -10.96 3.83
N GLN A 696 -9.27 -12.18 4.01
CA GLN A 696 -9.44 -12.83 5.33
C GLN A 696 -8.12 -13.36 5.92
N GLY A 697 -7.01 -13.24 5.18
CA GLY A 697 -5.72 -13.76 5.61
C GLY A 697 -5.10 -12.95 6.76
N ARG A 698 -4.04 -13.51 7.35
CA ARG A 698 -3.31 -12.87 8.45
C ARG A 698 -2.63 -11.57 8.01
N VAL A 699 -2.02 -11.59 6.83
CA VAL A 699 -1.32 -10.45 6.24
C VAL A 699 -2.31 -9.63 5.40
N GLY A 700 -2.38 -8.34 5.65
CA GLY A 700 -3.26 -7.45 4.88
C GLY A 700 -3.17 -6.00 5.34
N VAL A 701 -3.59 -5.73 6.57
CA VAL A 701 -3.48 -4.40 7.17
C VAL A 701 -2.01 -3.97 7.23
N TYR A 702 -1.73 -2.70 6.93
CA TYR A 702 -0.39 -2.10 6.82
C TYR A 702 0.54 -2.71 5.76
N SER A 703 0.03 -3.60 4.92
CA SER A 703 0.70 -3.93 3.66
C SER A 703 0.81 -2.66 2.82
N THR A 704 1.86 -2.56 2.00
CA THR A 704 2.12 -1.38 1.18
C THR A 704 2.32 -1.78 -0.26
N ILE A 705 1.70 -1.08 -1.20
CA ILE A 705 2.03 -1.19 -2.63
C ILE A 705 3.11 -0.16 -2.99
N ALA A 706 3.98 -0.47 -3.94
CA ALA A 706 5.07 0.43 -4.33
C ALA A 706 4.58 1.61 -5.18
N VAL A 707 3.86 1.31 -6.26
CA VAL A 707 3.50 2.28 -7.31
C VAL A 707 2.09 2.04 -7.84
N LEU A 708 1.49 3.08 -8.42
CA LEU A 708 0.18 3.00 -9.11
C LEU A 708 0.32 2.68 -10.61
N GLY A 709 1.15 1.72 -10.97
CA GLY A 709 1.50 1.39 -12.36
C GLY A 709 2.09 -0.01 -12.54
N ALA A 710 2.81 -0.19 -13.66
CA ALA A 710 3.46 -1.45 -14.02
C ALA A 710 4.93 -1.24 -14.42
N THR A 711 5.75 -2.26 -14.21
CA THR A 711 7.12 -2.31 -14.75
C THR A 711 7.05 -2.25 -16.28
N ASN A 712 7.86 -1.37 -16.88
CA ASN A 712 7.91 -1.13 -18.32
C ASN A 712 6.54 -0.86 -18.97
N TRP A 713 5.61 -0.21 -18.25
CA TRP A 713 4.20 -0.01 -18.67
C TRP A 713 3.42 -1.32 -18.88
N GLU A 714 4.00 -2.50 -18.69
CA GLU A 714 3.41 -3.76 -19.13
C GLU A 714 3.13 -4.70 -17.96
N ALA A 715 4.20 -5.26 -17.39
CA ALA A 715 4.13 -6.25 -16.33
C ALA A 715 5.48 -6.35 -15.59
N PRO A 716 5.47 -6.79 -14.32
CA PRO A 716 4.29 -7.02 -13.48
C PRO A 716 3.47 -5.75 -13.19
N LEU A 717 2.17 -5.94 -12.94
CA LEU A 717 1.29 -4.91 -12.39
C LEU A 717 1.45 -4.86 -10.87
N TRP A 718 1.62 -3.64 -10.32
CA TRP A 718 1.85 -3.44 -8.88
C TRP A 718 0.59 -3.03 -8.09
N LEU A 719 -0.52 -2.76 -8.79
CA LEU A 719 -1.81 -2.47 -8.16
C LEU A 719 -2.34 -3.71 -7.42
N GLY A 720 -2.67 -3.53 -6.14
CA GLY A 720 -3.20 -4.60 -5.29
C GLY A 720 -2.18 -5.67 -4.88
N ARG A 721 -0.89 -5.42 -5.12
CA ARG A 721 0.19 -6.36 -4.88
C ARG A 721 1.21 -5.71 -3.94
N PRO A 722 1.20 -6.06 -2.64
CA PRO A 722 2.14 -5.48 -1.70
C PRO A 722 3.60 -5.69 -2.11
N VAL A 723 4.40 -4.62 -2.01
CA VAL A 723 5.84 -4.54 -2.23
C VAL A 723 6.43 -3.85 -0.99
N GLN A 724 6.63 -4.64 0.06
CA GLN A 724 6.75 -4.11 1.41
C GLN A 724 8.07 -3.35 1.67
N TRP A 725 9.12 -3.66 0.90
CA TRP A 725 10.41 -2.97 1.05
C TRP A 725 10.30 -1.46 0.73
N CYS A 726 9.47 -1.06 -0.25
CA CYS A 726 9.19 0.36 -0.52
C CYS A 726 8.51 1.02 0.69
N GLY A 727 7.53 0.33 1.28
CA GLY A 727 6.89 0.75 2.52
C GLY A 727 7.85 0.89 3.69
N LEU A 728 8.86 0.03 3.81
CA LEU A 728 9.86 0.09 4.88
C LEU A 728 10.81 1.29 4.74
N VAL A 729 11.09 1.77 3.52
CA VAL A 729 11.78 3.06 3.31
C VAL A 729 10.90 4.23 3.75
N TYR A 730 9.61 4.20 3.43
CA TYR A 730 8.63 5.19 3.91
C TYR A 730 8.48 5.16 5.44
N CYS A 731 8.45 3.96 6.04
CA CYS A 731 8.46 3.75 7.49
C CYS A 731 9.67 4.43 8.16
N SER A 732 10.86 4.30 7.57
CA SER A 732 12.06 4.96 8.09
C SER A 732 11.94 6.48 8.11
N ALA A 733 11.38 7.07 7.04
CA ALA A 733 11.11 8.50 6.99
C ALA A 733 10.03 8.94 8.01
N LEU A 734 9.01 8.10 8.26
CA LEU A 734 7.99 8.36 9.27
C LEU A 734 8.53 8.31 10.70
N HIS A 735 9.46 7.40 11.01
CA HIS A 735 10.13 7.39 12.31
C HIS A 735 10.91 8.69 12.53
N LEU A 736 11.65 9.15 11.53
CA LEU A 736 12.32 10.45 11.62
C LEU A 736 11.33 11.61 11.83
N LEU A 737 10.20 11.63 11.12
CA LEU A 737 9.16 12.65 11.31
C LEU A 737 8.52 12.57 12.70
N SER A 738 8.35 11.38 13.26
CA SER A 738 7.74 11.21 14.60
C SER A 738 8.54 11.88 15.71
N GLU A 739 9.84 12.08 15.52
CA GLU A 739 10.71 12.77 16.48
C GLU A 739 10.45 14.28 16.55
N CYS A 740 10.00 14.89 15.46
CA CYS A 740 9.67 16.31 15.39
C CYS A 740 8.16 16.60 15.37
N ASP A 741 7.33 15.58 15.13
CA ASP A 741 5.87 15.65 15.16
C ASP A 741 5.24 14.46 15.94
N PRO A 742 5.49 14.37 17.26
CA PRO A 742 5.10 13.21 18.07
C PRO A 742 3.58 13.03 18.23
N ASP A 743 2.80 14.10 18.08
CA ASP A 743 1.34 14.05 18.13
C ASP A 743 0.71 13.49 16.84
N GLY A 744 1.52 13.34 15.79
CA GLY A 744 1.10 12.77 14.52
C GLY A 744 0.92 11.25 14.59
N PRO A 745 0.23 10.65 13.59
CA PRO A 745 -0.02 9.21 13.56
C PRO A 745 1.19 8.36 13.11
N TRP A 746 2.36 8.99 12.94
CA TRP A 746 3.50 8.47 12.18
C TRP A 746 4.08 7.20 12.79
N ASP A 747 4.28 7.17 14.10
CA ASP A 747 4.79 6.00 14.82
C ASP A 747 3.87 4.78 14.67
N LYS A 748 2.55 4.98 14.76
CA LYS A 748 1.58 3.88 14.60
C LYS A 748 1.63 3.29 13.19
N ILE A 749 1.71 4.13 12.15
CA ILE A 749 1.81 3.70 10.75
C ILE A 749 3.14 2.96 10.53
N ALA A 750 4.25 3.53 10.99
CA ALA A 750 5.58 2.96 10.84
C ALA A 750 5.71 1.57 11.50
N LYS A 751 5.21 1.43 12.73
CA LYS A 751 5.15 0.14 13.45
C LYS A 751 4.29 -0.89 12.72
N GLY A 752 3.13 -0.47 12.21
CA GLY A 752 2.25 -1.31 11.41
C GLY A 752 2.94 -1.87 10.15
N ILE A 753 3.68 -1.03 9.43
CA ILE A 753 4.44 -1.44 8.24
C ILE A 753 5.58 -2.39 8.62
N THR A 754 6.32 -2.10 9.69
CA THR A 754 7.42 -2.95 10.16
C THR A 754 6.95 -4.35 10.54
N VAL A 755 5.88 -4.46 11.35
CA VAL A 755 5.38 -5.79 11.75
C VAL A 755 4.81 -6.57 10.57
N THR A 756 4.21 -5.87 9.59
CA THR A 756 3.73 -6.51 8.36
C THR A 756 4.90 -7.06 7.54
N GLY A 757 6.04 -6.35 7.48
CA GLY A 757 7.27 -6.87 6.90
C GLY A 757 7.73 -8.19 7.54
N LEU A 758 7.70 -8.27 8.87
CA LEU A 758 8.04 -9.51 9.59
C LEU A 758 7.06 -10.64 9.26
N GLN A 759 5.77 -10.35 9.15
CA GLN A 759 4.74 -11.35 8.82
C GLN A 759 4.86 -11.85 7.36
N MET A 760 5.41 -11.03 6.46
CA MET A 760 5.64 -11.39 5.05
C MET A 760 6.96 -12.15 4.84
N SER A 761 7.93 -12.03 5.76
CA SER A 761 9.22 -12.71 5.64
C SER A 761 9.07 -14.23 5.55
N TRP A 762 9.91 -14.88 4.74
CA TRP A 762 9.83 -16.33 4.57
C TRP A 762 10.05 -17.05 5.91
N PRO A 763 9.22 -18.06 6.22
CA PRO A 763 9.31 -18.79 7.47
C PRO A 763 10.57 -19.65 7.52
N ARG A 764 10.96 -20.07 8.72
CA ARG A 764 12.10 -20.97 8.96
C ARG A 764 12.01 -22.34 8.26
N SER A 765 10.81 -22.75 7.87
CA SER A 765 10.62 -23.97 7.08
C SER A 765 11.13 -23.84 5.64
N ASP A 766 11.40 -22.64 5.16
CA ASP A 766 12.05 -22.38 3.87
C ASP A 766 13.55 -22.18 4.10
N GLU A 767 14.32 -23.27 4.17
CA GLU A 767 15.74 -23.21 4.55
C GLU A 767 16.58 -22.25 3.69
N GLN A 768 16.24 -22.10 2.41
CA GLN A 768 16.98 -21.27 1.47
C GLN A 768 16.71 -19.77 1.64
N ARG A 769 15.48 -19.41 2.02
CA ARG A 769 15.02 -18.01 2.06
C ARG A 769 14.55 -17.53 3.43
N GLN A 770 14.59 -18.38 4.45
CA GLN A 770 14.14 -18.07 5.81
C GLN A 770 14.62 -16.69 6.27
N GLY A 771 13.74 -15.91 6.89
CA GLY A 771 14.05 -14.59 7.41
C GLY A 771 14.29 -13.49 6.36
N LEU A 772 14.28 -13.81 5.07
CA LEU A 772 14.33 -12.82 3.99
C LEU A 772 12.94 -12.20 3.78
N LEU A 773 12.92 -10.97 3.29
CA LEU A 773 11.70 -10.23 2.95
C LEU A 773 11.36 -10.45 1.47
N PRO A 774 10.12 -10.79 1.08
CA PRO A 774 9.79 -10.90 -0.33
C PRO A 774 9.76 -9.56 -1.03
N ASP A 775 10.11 -9.57 -2.32
CA ASP A 775 9.87 -8.45 -3.22
C ASP A 775 8.37 -8.13 -3.30
N PHE A 776 7.51 -9.15 -3.39
CA PHE A 776 6.07 -8.95 -3.31
C PHE A 776 5.32 -10.05 -2.56
N PHE A 777 4.12 -9.73 -2.10
CA PHE A 777 3.24 -10.66 -1.40
C PHE A 777 1.90 -10.83 -2.14
N ASP A 778 1.41 -12.05 -2.28
CA ASP A 778 0.07 -12.32 -2.81
C ASP A 778 -0.95 -12.33 -1.66
N LEU A 779 -1.83 -11.32 -1.61
CA LEU A 779 -2.82 -11.17 -0.54
C LEU A 779 -3.90 -12.25 -0.53
N ARG A 780 -4.23 -12.87 -1.67
CA ARG A 780 -5.26 -13.91 -1.73
C ARG A 780 -4.70 -15.27 -1.41
N ALA A 781 -3.51 -15.55 -1.92
CA ALA A 781 -2.80 -16.79 -1.64
C ALA A 781 -2.18 -16.78 -0.24
N GLN A 782 -1.88 -15.59 0.31
CA GLN A 782 -1.10 -15.39 1.52
C GLN A 782 0.32 -15.97 1.41
N VAL A 783 0.97 -15.71 0.27
CA VAL A 783 2.29 -16.28 -0.06
C VAL A 783 3.29 -15.18 -0.45
N ALA A 784 4.50 -15.32 0.08
CA ALA A 784 5.67 -14.52 -0.25
C ALA A 784 6.30 -14.97 -1.59
N ALA A 785 6.67 -14.03 -2.47
CA ALA A 785 7.26 -14.37 -3.76
C ALA A 785 8.14 -13.24 -4.34
N GLY A 786 8.79 -13.53 -5.48
CA GLY A 786 9.81 -12.67 -6.10
C GLY A 786 11.20 -12.80 -5.46
N PRO A 787 12.14 -11.91 -5.82
CA PRO A 787 13.45 -11.83 -5.18
C PRO A 787 13.37 -11.83 -3.66
N ALA A 788 14.22 -12.63 -3.00
CA ALA A 788 14.25 -12.69 -1.54
C ALA A 788 15.25 -11.69 -0.96
N ILE A 789 14.74 -10.54 -0.50
CA ILE A 789 15.49 -9.37 -0.06
C ILE A 789 16.08 -9.61 1.34
N ASN A 790 17.27 -9.06 1.56
CA ASN A 790 18.00 -9.14 2.83
C ASN A 790 17.14 -8.80 4.09
N PRO A 791 17.45 -9.40 5.26
CA PRO A 791 16.69 -9.16 6.49
C PRO A 791 16.82 -7.72 7.01
N GLY A 792 17.91 -7.02 6.68
CA GLY A 792 18.21 -5.67 7.19
C GLY A 792 17.14 -4.64 6.85
N THR A 793 16.48 -4.82 5.70
CA THR A 793 15.40 -3.94 5.25
C THR A 793 14.22 -3.89 6.25
N VAL A 794 13.83 -5.03 6.83
CA VAL A 794 12.79 -5.06 7.88
C VAL A 794 13.38 -4.81 9.28
N GLN A 795 14.61 -5.23 9.51
CA GLN A 795 15.27 -5.09 10.82
C GLN A 795 15.53 -3.64 11.23
N ALA A 796 15.67 -2.72 10.27
CA ALA A 796 16.05 -1.32 10.48
C ALA A 796 15.24 -0.59 11.57
N HIS A 797 13.95 -0.93 11.73
CA HIS A 797 13.08 -0.33 12.75
C HIS A 797 12.41 -1.36 13.67
N MET A 798 13.01 -2.55 13.79
CA MET A 798 12.51 -3.58 14.72
C MET A 798 12.68 -3.16 16.18
N ALA A 799 13.70 -2.37 16.51
CA ALA A 799 13.91 -1.87 17.87
C ALA A 799 12.74 -0.96 18.31
N GLU A 800 12.32 -0.05 17.43
CA GLU A 800 11.21 0.88 17.65
C GLU A 800 9.87 0.14 17.77
N LEU A 801 9.65 -0.89 16.94
CA LEU A 801 8.44 -1.73 17.00
C LEU A 801 8.22 -2.32 18.41
N TYR A 802 9.28 -2.83 19.03
CA TYR A 802 9.20 -3.52 20.34
C TYR A 802 9.63 -2.65 21.53
N GLY A 803 9.85 -1.35 21.33
CA GLY A 803 10.28 -0.44 22.40
C GLY A 803 11.66 -0.76 22.97
N LYS A 804 12.57 -1.31 22.15
CA LYS A 804 13.94 -1.70 22.50
C LYS A 804 14.97 -0.61 22.15
N GLY A 805 14.54 0.65 22.22
CA GLY A 805 15.37 1.82 21.85
C GLY A 805 15.38 2.06 20.34
N LYS A 806 16.50 2.59 19.84
CA LYS A 806 16.72 2.93 18.43
C LYS A 806 18.06 2.39 17.95
N ILE A 807 18.14 2.10 16.65
CA ILE A 807 19.38 1.69 15.99
C ILE A 807 20.21 2.91 15.54
N TYR A 808 19.58 4.07 15.38
CA TYR A 808 20.21 5.35 15.08
C TYR A 808 19.36 6.50 15.62
N ASP A 809 20.00 7.56 16.13
CA ASP A 809 19.32 8.79 16.53
C ASP A 809 20.15 10.03 16.16
N VAL A 810 19.45 11.13 15.87
CA VAL A 810 20.04 12.43 15.60
C VAL A 810 19.29 13.52 16.35
N LYS A 811 20.02 14.38 17.06
CA LYS A 811 19.46 15.51 17.82
C LYS A 811 20.21 16.79 17.50
N LYS A 812 19.46 17.88 17.28
CA LYS A 812 20.04 19.23 17.14
C LYS A 812 19.97 19.98 18.47
N LEU A 813 21.06 20.62 18.87
CA LEU A 813 21.09 21.60 19.94
C LEU A 813 20.79 22.99 19.39
N PRO A 814 19.62 23.59 19.70
CA PRO A 814 19.18 24.80 19.02
C PRO A 814 20.03 26.04 19.36
N ARG A 815 20.58 26.19 20.58
CA ARG A 815 21.34 27.41 20.92
C ARG A 815 22.78 27.36 20.41
N ARG A 816 23.37 26.17 20.33
CA ARG A 816 24.74 25.95 19.83
C ARG A 816 24.82 25.60 18.35
N GLY A 817 23.73 25.12 17.75
CA GLY A 817 23.70 24.65 16.37
C GLY A 817 24.40 23.31 16.14
N TRP A 818 24.69 22.55 17.21
CA TRP A 818 25.36 21.25 17.11
C TRP A 818 24.39 20.14 16.70
N PHE A 819 24.90 19.17 15.96
CA PHE A 819 24.19 17.92 15.67
C PHE A 819 24.89 16.79 16.41
N ILE A 820 24.11 16.00 17.15
CA ILE A 820 24.59 14.83 17.90
C ILE A 820 24.03 13.59 17.21
N HIS A 821 24.91 12.69 16.81
CA HIS A 821 24.58 11.43 16.17
C HIS A 821 25.09 10.27 17.03
N ALA A 822 24.24 9.27 17.26
CA ALA A 822 24.60 8.08 18.00
C ALA A 822 23.97 6.84 17.36
N PRO A 823 24.60 5.65 17.48
CA PRO A 823 24.01 4.38 17.05
C PRO A 823 23.00 3.85 18.09
N SER A 824 22.35 4.74 18.84
CA SER A 824 21.42 4.44 19.92
C SER A 824 20.51 5.64 20.16
N ALA A 825 19.47 5.49 20.97
CA ALA A 825 18.66 6.63 21.39
C ALA A 825 19.50 7.68 22.15
N ILE A 826 19.16 8.95 21.96
CA ILE A 826 19.74 10.11 22.66
C ILE A 826 18.64 10.75 23.51
N SER A 827 18.89 10.89 24.82
CA SER A 827 17.93 11.44 25.79
C SER A 827 18.57 12.47 26.73
N ASP A 828 17.74 13.05 27.60
CA ASP A 828 18.16 13.90 28.74
C ASP A 828 19.05 15.09 28.36
N ILE A 829 18.85 15.63 27.16
CA ILE A 829 19.61 16.77 26.65
C ILE A 829 19.33 18.02 27.50
N ARG A 830 20.39 18.63 28.00
CA ARG A 830 20.38 19.92 28.70
C ARG A 830 21.45 20.83 28.12
N GLU A 831 21.04 22.04 27.77
CA GLU A 831 21.92 23.06 27.20
C GLU A 831 21.93 24.28 28.11
N ASP A 832 23.06 24.52 28.77
CA ASP A 832 23.30 25.71 29.58
C ASP A 832 24.45 26.54 29.00
N LYS A 833 24.81 27.62 29.71
CA LYS A 833 25.86 28.54 29.28
C LYS A 833 27.25 27.89 29.35
N ASP A 834 27.44 26.99 30.30
CA ASP A 834 28.72 26.44 30.73
C ASP A 834 28.98 25.06 30.12
N GLY A 835 27.99 24.46 29.45
CA GLY A 835 28.13 23.18 28.78
C GLY A 835 26.84 22.57 28.21
N VAL A 836 26.97 21.31 27.82
CA VAL A 836 25.89 20.43 27.33
C VAL A 836 25.94 19.12 28.10
N THR A 837 24.80 18.64 28.58
CA THR A 837 24.65 17.28 29.12
C THR A 837 23.68 16.49 28.25
N LEU A 838 23.96 15.21 28.02
CA LEU A 838 23.07 14.29 27.31
C LEU A 838 23.33 12.84 27.72
N THR A 839 22.39 11.95 27.41
CA THR A 839 22.56 10.50 27.60
C THR A 839 22.49 9.79 26.25
N ALA A 840 23.42 8.86 26.02
CA ALA A 840 23.37 7.91 24.93
C ALA A 840 23.17 6.50 25.51
N ASP A 841 22.16 5.78 25.03
CA ASP A 841 21.84 4.44 25.54
C ASP A 841 22.90 3.38 25.22
N GLY A 842 23.73 3.62 24.21
CA GLY A 842 24.82 2.74 23.80
C GLY A 842 24.35 1.50 23.04
N TRP A 843 25.28 0.56 22.83
CA TRP A 843 25.06 -0.64 22.02
C TRP A 843 25.48 -1.90 22.79
N GLY A 844 24.74 -2.19 23.87
CA GLY A 844 25.13 -3.24 24.81
C GLY A 844 26.51 -2.96 25.42
N GLY A 845 27.38 -3.96 25.47
CA GLY A 845 28.76 -3.81 25.98
C GLY A 845 29.79 -3.36 24.93
N ARG A 846 29.38 -3.05 23.70
CA ARG A 846 30.31 -2.68 22.62
C ARG A 846 30.75 -1.23 22.74
N GLN A 847 32.01 -0.98 22.37
CA GLN A 847 32.53 0.36 22.13
C GLN A 847 31.89 1.00 20.88
N TYR A 848 31.48 2.25 20.99
CA TYR A 848 30.84 3.01 19.93
C TYR A 848 31.29 4.48 19.95
N TYR A 849 30.91 5.23 18.92
CA TYR A 849 31.26 6.62 18.72
C TYR A 849 30.02 7.50 18.70
N VAL A 850 30.03 8.56 19.50
CA VAL A 850 29.09 9.67 19.36
C VAL A 850 29.77 10.76 18.53
N LEU A 851 29.12 11.13 17.44
CA LEU A 851 29.55 12.21 16.54
C LEU A 851 28.84 13.49 16.93
N ILE A 852 29.61 14.55 17.17
CA ILE A 852 29.10 15.91 17.39
C ILE A 852 29.66 16.82 16.31
N SER A 853 28.78 17.34 15.46
CA SER A 853 29.12 18.20 14.33
C SER A 853 28.68 19.64 14.59
N GLY A 854 29.46 20.61 14.10
CA GLY A 854 29.20 22.05 14.26
C GLY A 854 29.84 22.66 15.52
N ILE A 855 30.74 21.93 16.18
CA ILE A 855 31.44 22.40 17.37
C ILE A 855 32.65 23.27 17.01
N GLU A 856 32.46 24.60 17.08
CA GLU A 856 33.43 25.61 16.63
C GLU A 856 34.79 25.55 17.36
N THR A 857 34.79 25.21 18.64
CA THR A 857 35.98 25.19 19.49
C THR A 857 36.12 23.86 20.20
N GLN A 858 37.36 23.39 20.37
CA GLN A 858 37.63 22.21 21.16
C GLN A 858 37.09 22.39 22.59
N PRO A 859 36.27 21.47 23.12
CA PRO A 859 35.83 21.52 24.51
C PRO A 859 37.02 21.56 25.46
N CYS A 860 36.87 22.29 26.57
CA CYS A 860 37.86 22.28 27.64
C CYS A 860 37.87 20.94 28.36
N GLU A 861 36.68 20.35 28.53
CA GLU A 861 36.51 19.09 29.23
C GLU A 861 35.33 18.30 28.63
N VAL A 862 35.52 17.01 28.40
CA VAL A 862 34.45 16.07 28.08
C VAL A 862 34.46 14.98 29.14
N LEU A 863 33.40 14.90 29.93
CA LEU A 863 33.24 13.97 31.03
C LEU A 863 32.16 12.94 30.71
N VAL A 864 32.39 11.70 31.08
CA VAL A 864 31.46 10.58 30.88
C VAL A 864 31.25 9.80 32.17
N SER A 865 30.02 9.37 32.42
CA SER A 865 29.64 8.44 33.49
C SER A 865 28.90 7.23 32.90
N THR A 866 29.45 6.03 33.07
CA THR A 866 28.88 4.75 32.56
C THR A 866 27.98 4.05 33.57
N ASP A 867 28.16 4.34 34.86
CA ASP A 867 27.19 4.03 35.91
C ASP A 867 26.44 5.32 36.24
N MET A 868 25.12 5.25 36.43
CA MET A 868 24.32 6.38 36.97
C MET A 868 24.71 6.75 38.44
N SER A 869 25.88 6.28 38.93
CA SER A 869 26.49 6.52 40.23
C SER A 869 27.20 7.88 40.35
N ARG A 870 27.19 8.70 39.29
CA ARG A 870 27.75 10.08 39.22
C ARG A 870 29.28 10.20 39.31
N SER A 871 30.05 9.13 39.14
CA SER A 871 31.51 9.23 39.02
C SER A 871 31.91 9.55 37.57
N PHE A 872 32.16 10.83 37.29
CA PHE A 872 32.59 11.29 35.99
C PHE A 872 34.10 11.05 35.76
N ARG A 873 34.46 10.58 34.57
CA ARG A 873 35.84 10.47 34.09
C ARG A 873 36.01 11.22 32.77
N SER A 874 37.23 11.66 32.45
CA SER A 874 37.51 12.24 31.13
C SER A 874 37.28 11.21 30.03
N ALA A 875 36.58 11.63 28.97
CA ALA A 875 36.31 10.79 27.81
C ALA A 875 37.47 10.77 26.83
N GLU A 876 37.64 9.66 26.11
CA GLU A 876 38.50 9.63 24.93
C GLU A 876 37.81 10.38 23.80
N THR A 877 38.49 11.38 23.25
CA THR A 877 37.93 12.27 22.23
C THR A 877 38.89 12.56 21.10
N GLN A 878 38.34 12.79 19.91
CA GLN A 878 39.07 13.27 18.74
C GLN A 878 38.38 14.53 18.19
N PHE A 879 39.08 15.66 18.20
CA PHE A 879 38.57 16.93 17.69
C PHE A 879 39.22 17.29 16.34
N HIS A 880 38.39 17.40 15.31
CA HIS A 880 38.77 17.82 13.97
C HIS A 880 38.45 19.30 13.79
N ARG A 881 39.46 20.16 14.04
CA ARG A 881 39.29 21.62 14.12
C ARG A 881 38.75 22.26 12.85
N GLU A 882 39.23 21.83 11.68
CA GLU A 882 38.83 22.43 10.40
C GLU A 882 37.37 22.14 10.06
N GLN A 883 36.92 20.92 10.32
CA GLN A 883 35.56 20.46 10.02
C GLN A 883 34.59 20.67 11.20
N LYS A 884 35.08 21.13 12.35
CA LYS A 884 34.29 21.41 13.57
C LYS A 884 33.52 20.16 14.03
N ILE A 885 34.24 19.04 14.07
CA ILE A 885 33.71 17.73 14.47
C ILE A 885 34.42 17.26 15.73
N LEU A 886 33.64 16.76 16.69
CA LEU A 886 34.12 16.04 17.87
C LEU A 886 33.59 14.62 17.82
N LEU A 887 34.48 13.64 17.94
CA LEU A 887 34.15 12.24 18.18
C LEU A 887 34.41 11.91 19.64
N ILE A 888 33.46 11.21 20.26
CA ILE A 888 33.56 10.72 21.64
C ILE A 888 33.46 9.20 21.61
N THR A 889 34.47 8.51 22.12
CA THR A 889 34.47 7.04 22.24
C THR A 889 33.81 6.65 23.56
N LEU A 890 32.80 5.79 23.50
CA LEU A 890 31.97 5.37 24.63
C LEU A 890 31.78 3.86 24.68
N GLU A 891 31.41 3.35 25.84
CA GLU A 891 31.03 1.95 26.07
C GLU A 891 29.83 1.92 27.02
N GLY A 892 28.83 1.08 26.71
CA GLY A 892 27.60 1.00 27.48
C GLY A 892 26.78 2.29 27.49
N LYS A 893 25.69 2.30 28.26
CA LYS A 893 24.89 3.50 28.47
C LYS A 893 25.71 4.56 29.19
N SER A 894 25.74 5.77 28.64
CA SER A 894 26.65 6.83 29.09
C SER A 894 25.96 8.19 29.20
N GLU A 895 26.10 8.84 30.36
CA GLU A 895 25.85 10.28 30.53
C GLU A 895 27.11 11.05 30.11
N ILE A 896 26.96 12.03 29.22
CA ILE A 896 28.04 12.85 28.66
C ILE A 896 27.86 14.30 29.10
N GLN A 897 28.91 14.93 29.61
CA GLN A 897 29.00 16.37 29.86
C GLN A 897 30.11 16.97 29.02
N ILE A 898 29.80 18.03 28.28
CA ILE A 898 30.72 18.75 27.40
C ILE A 898 30.80 20.19 27.90
N LYS A 899 31.99 20.66 28.30
CA LYS A 899 32.22 22.01 28.84
C LYS A 899 33.08 22.86 27.92
#